data_AF-A0A146LZ38-F1
#
_entry.id   AF-A0A146LZ38-F1
#
_cell.length_a   1.000
_cell.length_b   1.000
_cell.length_c   1.000
_cell.angle_alpha   90.00
_cell.angle_beta   90.00
_cell.angle_gamma   90.00
#
_symmetry.space_group_name_H-M   'P 1'
#
loop_
_entity.id
_entity.type
_entity.pdbx_description
1 polymer ?
#
loop_
_entity_poly.entity_id
_entity_poly.type
_entity_poly.pdbx_seq_one_letter_code
_entity_poly.pdbx_strand_id
1 'polypeptide(L)'
;MSRQIPPCQKKLAEKLILINDRGIGMLTRIYNIKKACGDAKSKPGFLSDKNLDSSIKYIVRRFPNIDIKSLQPIAQIRSEIIKSLSLYYYTFVDLLDFKDNVCELLTTMDACQLHLDITLNYELTKGYLDLCVTYVSLMILLSRVEDRKAVLGLFNAAHEMMHNQSDSSFPRLGLMIMEYDPPLKKLSEEFVPHSKLLYTALMSLWPVYINRNLSADKWRSDQKLSLVGNPGQLLKPLQTETMSCEFISLELVDKWIIFGFLLCHHKIGQDQGHKMWIGALESSWVIALFRDEVIYIHSYVQTLFDSMKGYSKRISEVKDCYSHAIQKATYRHRERRKFLRTALKELALMLTDQPGLLGPKALLIFMGLIFAKDEIYWLLRHNDNPPLQKGKGKNAEDLVDRQLPELLFHMEELRILVRKYSQVIQRYYVQYLSGFDAIALNQMMQNLTVCPEDESTILSSMCNAIANLSVKQVEDNEIFDFQGLRIDWFRLQASTSVAKSPLPLVEKRELASLIDTIVFHTKMVDYLDEILIETSDLSIFCFYNKIFEDQFHMCLEFPAQNRYIIAFPLICNHFQSCTHDLCPEERHHIRERSLSVVNMFLDEMAKEAKNIITTICDEQCTMSDKLLPKHCALLISQVVSRKNKEKNKKSIPEQTKPGVESYRKTREELTTMDKLHMALTELCFALNYCATINVWEYTFAPREYLHQHLENRFSRALVGMVMFNPDTNEIAKPTELLASVRAYMNVLQTVENYV
;
A
#
# COMPACT_ATOMS: atom_id res chain seq x y z
N MET A 1 -39.01 -30.52 -14.37
CA MET A 1 -39.17 -29.10 -14.01
C MET A 1 -38.58 -28.91 -12.62
N SER A 2 -37.32 -28.48 -12.50
CA SER A 2 -36.73 -28.17 -11.20
C SER A 2 -37.43 -26.93 -10.63
N ARG A 3 -37.90 -27.00 -9.37
CA ARG A 3 -38.46 -25.84 -8.67
C ARG A 3 -37.44 -24.70 -8.72
N GLN A 4 -37.85 -23.51 -9.18
CA GLN A 4 -37.03 -22.31 -9.07
C GLN A 4 -36.76 -22.05 -7.59
N ILE A 5 -35.50 -22.19 -7.18
CA ILE A 5 -35.04 -21.87 -5.83
C ILE A 5 -35.36 -20.39 -5.57
N PRO A 6 -36.05 -20.04 -4.47
CA PRO A 6 -36.33 -18.66 -4.09
C PRO A 6 -35.04 -17.80 -4.09
N PRO A 7 -35.09 -16.53 -4.54
CA PRO A 7 -33.90 -15.66 -4.57
C PRO A 7 -33.18 -15.56 -3.21
N CYS A 8 -33.91 -15.59 -2.09
CA CYS A 8 -33.34 -15.58 -0.74
C CYS A 8 -32.46 -16.81 -0.42
N GLN A 9 -32.66 -17.95 -1.10
CA GLN A 9 -31.88 -19.18 -0.88
C GLN A 9 -30.64 -19.29 -1.78
N LYS A 10 -30.31 -18.25 -2.55
CA LYS A 10 -29.18 -18.25 -3.49
C LYS A 10 -27.82 -17.96 -2.85
N LYS A 11 -27.79 -17.53 -1.57
CA LYS A 11 -26.57 -17.26 -0.79
C LYS A 11 -25.58 -16.34 -1.50
N LEU A 12 -26.10 -15.26 -2.08
CA LEU A 12 -25.31 -14.34 -2.91
C LEU A 12 -24.19 -13.66 -2.10
N ALA A 13 -24.48 -13.27 -0.85
CA ALA A 13 -23.50 -12.66 0.04
C ALA A 13 -22.33 -13.61 0.31
N GLU A 14 -22.60 -14.85 0.72
CA GLU A 14 -21.57 -15.84 1.01
C GLU A 14 -20.75 -16.21 -0.24
N LYS A 15 -21.43 -16.42 -1.38
CA LYS A 15 -20.74 -16.70 -2.64
C LYS A 15 -19.82 -15.53 -3.05
N LEU A 16 -20.28 -14.29 -2.92
CA LEU A 16 -19.46 -13.11 -3.22
C LEU A 16 -18.24 -13.00 -2.30
N ILE A 17 -18.40 -13.22 -0.99
CA ILE A 17 -17.28 -13.20 -0.03
C ILE A 17 -16.23 -14.25 -0.42
N LEU A 18 -16.67 -15.51 -0.55
CA LEU A 18 -15.76 -16.64 -0.79
C LEU A 18 -15.08 -16.57 -2.16
N ILE A 19 -15.81 -16.18 -3.21
CA ILE A 19 -15.26 -16.13 -4.56
C ILE A 19 -14.31 -14.93 -4.70
N ASN A 20 -14.60 -13.76 -4.11
CA ASN A 20 -13.67 -12.64 -4.13
C ASN A 20 -12.35 -13.00 -3.44
N ASP A 21 -12.40 -13.59 -2.23
CA ASP A 21 -11.22 -14.07 -1.52
C ASP A 21 -10.43 -15.07 -2.38
N ARG A 22 -11.10 -16.10 -2.91
CA ARG A 22 -10.50 -17.08 -3.83
C ARG A 22 -9.85 -16.39 -5.04
N GLY A 23 -10.46 -15.33 -5.56
CA GLY A 23 -9.93 -14.55 -6.68
C GLY A 23 -8.61 -13.83 -6.36
N ILE A 24 -8.46 -13.26 -5.17
CA ILE A 24 -7.19 -12.67 -4.70
C ILE A 24 -6.12 -13.75 -4.54
N GLY A 25 -6.48 -14.90 -3.97
CA GLY A 25 -5.58 -16.05 -3.91
C GLY A 25 -5.12 -16.51 -5.30
N MET A 26 -6.03 -16.61 -6.27
CA MET A 26 -5.68 -16.95 -7.65
C MET A 26 -4.79 -15.90 -8.33
N LEU A 27 -5.07 -14.61 -8.12
CA LEU A 27 -4.18 -13.53 -8.60
C LEU A 27 -2.77 -13.69 -8.05
N THR A 28 -2.66 -14.01 -6.76
CA THR A 28 -1.39 -14.26 -6.08
C THR A 28 -0.62 -15.44 -6.68
N ARG A 29 -1.29 -16.58 -6.89
CA ARG A 29 -0.66 -17.76 -7.49
C ARG A 29 -0.21 -17.51 -8.93
N ILE A 30 -1.09 -16.93 -9.76
CA ILE A 30 -0.78 -16.64 -11.17
C ILE A 30 0.33 -15.58 -11.29
N TYR A 31 0.35 -14.59 -10.39
CA TYR A 31 1.44 -13.61 -10.29
C TYR A 31 2.78 -14.30 -10.07
N ASN A 32 2.86 -15.22 -9.09
CA ASN A 32 4.10 -15.95 -8.81
C ASN A 32 4.53 -16.84 -9.97
N ILE A 33 3.59 -17.52 -10.65
CA ILE A 33 3.90 -18.27 -11.87
C ILE A 33 4.45 -17.34 -12.96
N LYS A 34 3.85 -16.17 -13.17
CA LYS A 34 4.32 -15.20 -14.15
C LYS A 34 5.74 -14.74 -13.83
N LYS A 35 6.02 -14.36 -12.58
CA LYS A 35 7.37 -13.92 -12.17
C LYS A 35 8.38 -15.05 -12.32
N ALA A 36 8.04 -16.26 -11.88
CA ALA A 36 8.92 -17.42 -11.96
C ALA A 36 9.26 -17.83 -13.40
N CYS A 37 8.27 -17.81 -14.32
CA CYS A 37 8.50 -18.10 -15.74
C CYS A 37 9.23 -16.97 -16.48
N GLY A 38 9.09 -15.72 -16.02
CA GLY A 38 9.77 -14.56 -16.60
C GLY A 38 11.24 -14.42 -16.20
N ASP A 39 11.66 -14.98 -15.07
CA ASP A 39 13.05 -14.97 -14.63
C ASP A 39 13.79 -16.25 -15.08
N ALA A 40 14.90 -16.07 -15.79
CA ALA A 40 15.70 -17.16 -16.34
C ALA A 40 16.28 -18.10 -15.27
N LYS A 41 16.43 -17.64 -14.02
CA LYS A 41 16.96 -18.46 -12.91
C LYS A 41 15.89 -19.34 -12.27
N SER A 42 14.65 -18.85 -12.16
CA SER A 42 13.54 -19.59 -11.56
C SER A 42 12.69 -20.37 -12.57
N LYS A 43 12.82 -20.08 -13.87
CA LYS A 43 12.05 -20.74 -14.93
C LYS A 43 12.27 -22.26 -14.88
N PRO A 44 11.21 -23.10 -14.94
CA PRO A 44 11.35 -24.55 -14.97
C PRO A 44 12.35 -25.00 -16.05
N GLY A 45 13.36 -25.78 -15.65
CA GLY A 45 14.50 -26.12 -16.51
C GLY A 45 14.10 -26.72 -17.86
N PHE A 46 13.00 -27.48 -17.91
CA PHE A 46 12.46 -28.06 -19.14
C PHE A 46 12.13 -27.02 -20.22
N LEU A 47 11.67 -25.82 -19.81
CA LEU A 47 11.31 -24.74 -20.74
C LEU A 47 12.53 -24.03 -21.35
N SER A 48 13.70 -24.24 -20.75
CA SER A 48 14.98 -23.65 -21.18
C SER A 48 15.92 -24.69 -21.80
N ASP A 49 15.54 -25.97 -21.81
CA ASP A 49 16.35 -27.06 -22.35
C ASP A 49 16.35 -27.04 -23.88
N LYS A 50 17.54 -26.88 -24.47
CA LYS A 50 17.74 -26.89 -25.93
C LYS A 50 17.33 -28.21 -26.57
N ASN A 51 17.38 -29.33 -25.84
CA ASN A 51 16.95 -30.64 -26.35
C ASN A 51 15.42 -30.71 -26.48
N LEU A 52 14.68 -29.94 -25.70
CA LEU A 52 13.22 -29.92 -25.67
C LEU A 52 12.61 -28.78 -26.52
N ASP A 53 13.41 -27.82 -26.99
CA ASP A 53 12.95 -26.66 -27.76
C ASP A 53 12.11 -27.04 -28.99
N SER A 54 12.52 -28.07 -29.74
CA SER A 54 11.76 -28.57 -30.90
C SER A 54 10.38 -29.13 -30.50
N SER A 55 10.33 -29.85 -29.38
CA SER A 55 9.12 -30.44 -28.82
C SER A 55 8.18 -29.36 -28.27
N ILE A 56 8.73 -28.35 -27.58
CA ILE A 56 7.98 -27.21 -27.06
C ILE A 56 7.38 -26.38 -28.19
N LYS A 57 8.16 -26.06 -29.23
CA LYS A 57 7.65 -25.34 -30.41
C LYS A 57 6.54 -26.11 -31.11
N TYR A 58 6.66 -27.43 -31.20
CA TYR A 58 5.60 -28.29 -31.74
C TYR A 58 4.32 -28.21 -30.89
N ILE A 59 4.46 -28.36 -29.57
CA ILE A 59 3.35 -28.26 -28.60
C ILE A 59 2.63 -26.92 -28.73
N VAL A 60 3.36 -25.79 -28.66
CA VAL A 60 2.78 -24.45 -28.71
C VAL A 60 2.06 -24.22 -30.05
N ARG A 61 2.64 -24.68 -31.17
CA ARG A 61 2.03 -24.54 -32.50
C ARG A 61 0.76 -25.37 -32.68
N ARG A 62 0.68 -26.54 -32.04
CA ARG A 62 -0.46 -27.46 -32.15
C ARG A 62 -1.48 -27.30 -31.01
N PHE A 63 -1.19 -26.48 -30.01
CA PHE A 63 -2.03 -26.29 -28.85
C PHE A 63 -3.47 -25.88 -29.23
N PRO A 64 -4.51 -26.51 -28.65
CA PRO A 64 -4.49 -27.56 -27.61
C PRO A 64 -4.42 -29.00 -28.16
N ASN A 65 -4.49 -29.21 -29.48
CA ASN A 65 -4.56 -30.52 -30.12
C ASN A 65 -3.17 -31.11 -30.41
N ILE A 66 -2.52 -31.65 -29.38
CA ILE A 66 -1.14 -32.15 -29.43
C ILE A 66 -1.12 -33.65 -29.79
N ASP A 67 -0.29 -34.05 -30.77
CA ASP A 67 -0.03 -35.47 -31.07
C ASP A 67 1.27 -35.95 -30.39
N ILE A 68 1.11 -36.83 -29.40
CA ILE A 68 2.21 -37.37 -28.59
C ILE A 68 3.22 -38.22 -29.37
N LYS A 69 2.85 -38.77 -30.55
CA LYS A 69 3.75 -39.61 -31.35
C LYS A 69 5.00 -38.85 -31.81
N SER A 70 4.88 -37.54 -31.95
CA SER A 70 5.94 -36.63 -32.40
C SER A 70 6.87 -36.14 -31.27
N LEU A 71 6.67 -36.60 -30.02
CA LEU A 71 7.31 -36.07 -28.82
C LEU A 71 8.25 -37.08 -28.12
N GLN A 72 9.02 -37.86 -28.88
CA GLN A 72 9.93 -38.88 -28.35
C GLN A 72 10.89 -38.41 -27.23
N PRO A 73 11.47 -37.19 -27.26
CA PRO A 73 12.35 -36.72 -26.18
C PRO A 73 11.66 -36.59 -24.81
N ILE A 74 10.35 -36.34 -24.78
CA ILE A 74 9.56 -36.20 -23.55
C ILE A 74 9.39 -37.55 -22.85
N ALA A 75 9.36 -38.65 -23.61
CA ALA A 75 9.08 -39.97 -23.07
C ALA A 75 10.07 -40.38 -21.97
N GLN A 76 11.35 -40.00 -22.09
CA GLN A 76 12.40 -40.39 -21.12
C GLN A 76 12.31 -39.61 -19.80
N ILE A 77 11.76 -38.40 -19.81
CA ILE A 77 11.70 -37.46 -18.67
C ILE A 77 10.27 -37.19 -18.17
N ARG A 78 9.27 -37.94 -18.67
CA ARG A 78 7.83 -37.71 -18.41
C ARG A 78 7.48 -37.61 -16.92
N SER A 79 8.06 -38.46 -16.08
CA SER A 79 7.78 -38.46 -14.63
C SER A 79 8.31 -37.21 -13.93
N GLU A 80 9.45 -36.68 -14.38
CA GLU A 80 10.03 -35.44 -13.84
C GLU A 80 9.23 -34.21 -14.28
N ILE A 81 8.78 -34.19 -15.54
CA ILE A 81 7.91 -33.13 -16.06
C ILE A 81 6.61 -33.06 -15.26
N ILE A 82 5.94 -34.19 -15.05
CA ILE A 82 4.69 -34.24 -14.27
C ILE A 82 4.94 -33.72 -12.86
N LYS A 83 5.98 -34.22 -12.18
CA LYS A 83 6.32 -33.78 -10.82
C LYS A 83 6.56 -32.27 -10.75
N SER A 84 7.37 -31.73 -11.65
CA SER A 84 7.78 -30.32 -11.62
C SER A 84 6.72 -29.35 -12.09
N LEU A 85 5.89 -29.71 -13.06
CA LEU A 85 4.88 -28.81 -13.64
C LEU A 85 3.49 -28.97 -13.02
N SER A 86 3.27 -30.00 -12.18
CA SER A 86 2.00 -30.27 -11.50
C SER A 86 1.42 -29.04 -10.81
N LEU A 87 2.23 -28.34 -10.00
CA LEU A 87 1.80 -27.15 -9.27
C LEU A 87 1.26 -26.05 -10.20
N TYR A 88 1.94 -25.83 -11.33
CA TYR A 88 1.52 -24.81 -12.29
C TYR A 88 0.28 -25.27 -13.04
N TYR A 89 0.25 -26.53 -13.50
CA TYR A 89 -0.89 -27.11 -14.20
C TYR A 89 -2.17 -27.02 -13.37
N TYR A 90 -2.15 -27.52 -12.13
CA TYR A 90 -3.34 -27.50 -11.28
C TYR A 90 -3.71 -26.09 -10.81
N THR A 91 -2.78 -25.14 -10.76
CA THR A 91 -3.13 -23.72 -10.56
C THR A 91 -3.95 -23.17 -11.74
N PHE A 92 -3.65 -23.58 -12.97
CA PHE A 92 -4.47 -23.21 -14.14
C PHE A 92 -5.81 -23.95 -14.18
N VAL A 93 -5.89 -25.18 -13.64
CA VAL A 93 -7.17 -25.88 -13.44
C VAL A 93 -8.03 -25.16 -12.39
N ASP A 94 -7.46 -24.77 -11.26
CA ASP A 94 -8.15 -23.98 -10.24
C ASP A 94 -8.67 -22.64 -10.80
N LEU A 95 -7.94 -22.04 -11.74
CA LEU A 95 -8.37 -20.84 -12.45
C LEU A 95 -9.58 -21.10 -13.36
N LEU A 96 -9.64 -22.26 -14.04
CA LEU A 96 -10.79 -22.67 -14.82
C LEU A 96 -12.03 -22.86 -13.93
N ASP A 97 -11.87 -23.53 -12.77
CA ASP A 97 -12.97 -23.72 -11.82
C ASP A 97 -13.42 -22.39 -11.21
N PHE A 98 -12.49 -21.49 -10.88
CA PHE A 98 -12.82 -20.14 -10.45
C PHE A 98 -13.67 -19.42 -11.51
N LYS A 99 -13.24 -19.43 -12.77
CA LYS A 99 -13.97 -18.82 -13.90
C LYS A 99 -15.41 -19.33 -13.97
N ASP A 100 -15.60 -20.65 -13.91
CA ASP A 100 -16.93 -21.26 -13.98
C ASP A 100 -17.84 -20.77 -12.85
N ASN A 101 -17.33 -20.71 -11.63
CA ASN A 101 -18.05 -20.19 -10.46
C ASN A 101 -18.40 -18.70 -10.60
N VAL A 102 -17.49 -17.88 -11.15
CA VAL A 102 -17.77 -16.46 -11.44
C VAL A 102 -18.90 -16.35 -12.46
N CYS A 103 -18.82 -17.06 -13.58
CA CYS A 103 -19.85 -17.00 -14.64
C CYS A 103 -21.23 -17.45 -14.11
N GLU A 104 -21.29 -18.51 -13.29
CA GLU A 104 -22.53 -18.97 -12.66
C GLU A 104 -23.12 -17.90 -11.72
N LEU A 105 -22.27 -17.29 -10.89
CA LEU A 105 -22.71 -16.26 -9.96
C LEU A 105 -23.23 -15.02 -10.68
N LEU A 106 -22.50 -14.50 -11.68
CA LEU A 106 -22.94 -13.36 -12.50
C LEU A 106 -24.30 -13.64 -13.15
N THR A 107 -24.43 -14.81 -13.79
CA THR A 107 -25.70 -15.24 -14.40
C THR A 107 -26.84 -15.32 -13.38
N THR A 108 -26.55 -15.80 -12.16
CA THR A 108 -27.54 -15.85 -11.08
C THR A 108 -27.97 -14.46 -10.62
N MET A 109 -27.02 -13.52 -10.51
CA MET A 109 -27.28 -12.14 -10.12
C MET A 109 -28.14 -11.40 -11.15
N ASP A 110 -27.90 -11.60 -12.46
CA ASP A 110 -28.75 -11.06 -13.51
C ASP A 110 -30.16 -11.68 -13.51
N ALA A 111 -30.25 -12.99 -13.31
CA ALA A 111 -31.53 -13.68 -13.22
C ALA A 111 -32.37 -13.17 -12.03
N CYS A 112 -31.70 -12.76 -10.93
CA CYS A 112 -32.34 -12.11 -9.78
C CYS A 112 -32.70 -10.63 -10.03
N GLN A 113 -32.22 -10.04 -11.13
CA GLN A 113 -32.42 -8.64 -11.50
C GLN A 113 -32.09 -7.69 -10.34
N LEU A 114 -30.91 -7.86 -9.75
CA LEU A 114 -30.49 -7.06 -8.60
C LEU A 114 -30.46 -5.57 -8.92
N HIS A 115 -30.83 -4.76 -7.92
CA HIS A 115 -30.52 -3.34 -7.89
C HIS A 115 -29.20 -3.14 -7.17
N LEU A 116 -28.19 -2.58 -7.86
CA LEU A 116 -26.88 -2.29 -7.26
C LEU A 116 -26.66 -0.78 -7.21
N ASP A 117 -26.41 -0.27 -6.01
CA ASP A 117 -26.11 1.12 -5.73
C ASP A 117 -25.12 1.22 -4.56
N ILE A 118 -23.90 1.70 -4.83
CA ILE A 118 -22.82 1.80 -3.85
C ILE A 118 -23.19 2.66 -2.63
N THR A 119 -24.14 3.59 -2.79
CA THR A 119 -24.61 4.48 -1.72
C THR A 119 -25.74 3.87 -0.88
N LEU A 120 -26.23 2.69 -1.25
CA LEU A 120 -27.36 2.02 -0.61
C LEU A 120 -27.01 0.63 -0.10
N ASN A 121 -26.55 -0.25 -1.00
CA ASN A 121 -26.14 -1.62 -0.70
C ASN A 121 -24.65 -1.76 -1.01
N TYR A 122 -23.85 -1.08 -0.18
CA TYR A 122 -22.42 -0.92 -0.33
C TYR A 122 -21.70 -2.27 -0.50
N GLU A 123 -21.89 -3.21 0.43
CA GLU A 123 -21.19 -4.50 0.42
C GLU A 123 -21.54 -5.33 -0.82
N LEU A 124 -22.81 -5.34 -1.23
CA LEU A 124 -23.26 -6.05 -2.42
C LEU A 124 -22.71 -5.44 -3.71
N THR A 125 -22.75 -4.11 -3.83
CA THR A 125 -22.26 -3.41 -5.01
C THR A 125 -20.73 -3.49 -5.11
N LYS A 126 -20.03 -3.25 -4.00
CA LYS A 126 -18.57 -3.41 -3.90
C LYS A 126 -18.15 -4.84 -4.25
N GLY A 127 -18.75 -5.85 -3.61
CA GLY A 127 -18.43 -7.25 -3.85
C GLY A 127 -18.66 -7.69 -5.30
N TYR A 128 -19.70 -7.17 -5.95
CA TYR A 128 -19.95 -7.42 -7.38
C TYR A 128 -18.90 -6.77 -8.28
N LEU A 129 -18.56 -5.49 -8.05
CA LEU A 129 -17.58 -4.76 -8.85
C LEU A 129 -16.16 -5.32 -8.66
N ASP A 130 -15.80 -5.68 -7.42
CA ASP A 130 -14.55 -6.36 -7.07
C ASP A 130 -14.43 -7.70 -7.81
N LEU A 131 -15.50 -8.49 -7.86
CA LEU A 131 -15.50 -9.77 -8.56
C LEU A 131 -15.27 -9.58 -10.06
N CYS A 132 -15.98 -8.62 -10.67
CA CYS A 132 -15.84 -8.31 -12.09
C CYS A 132 -14.40 -7.88 -12.42
N VAL A 133 -13.81 -6.97 -11.64
CA VAL A 133 -12.45 -6.48 -11.87
C VAL A 133 -11.38 -7.52 -11.55
N THR A 134 -11.58 -8.34 -10.51
CA THR A 134 -10.68 -9.45 -10.19
C THR A 134 -10.67 -10.45 -11.33
N TYR A 135 -11.84 -10.80 -11.87
CA TYR A 135 -11.95 -11.70 -13.01
C TYR A 135 -11.24 -11.16 -14.26
N VAL A 136 -11.45 -9.88 -14.60
CA VAL A 136 -10.74 -9.20 -15.69
C VAL A 136 -9.23 -9.22 -15.45
N SER A 137 -8.80 -8.84 -14.25
CA SER A 137 -7.37 -8.72 -13.92
C SER A 137 -6.67 -10.07 -14.02
N LEU A 138 -7.32 -11.13 -13.56
CA LEU A 138 -6.82 -12.50 -13.57
C LEU A 138 -6.67 -13.03 -14.99
N MET A 139 -7.67 -12.80 -15.86
CA MET A 139 -7.60 -13.21 -17.27
C MET A 139 -6.55 -12.43 -18.06
N ILE A 140 -6.34 -11.14 -17.77
CA ILE A 140 -5.25 -10.39 -18.39
C ILE A 140 -3.88 -10.83 -17.85
N LEU A 141 -3.76 -11.10 -16.55
CA LEU A 141 -2.51 -11.60 -15.97
C LEU A 141 -2.14 -12.97 -16.54
N LEU A 142 -3.12 -13.86 -16.69
CA LEU A 142 -2.98 -15.16 -17.38
C LEU A 142 -2.43 -14.97 -18.80
N SER A 143 -2.97 -14.04 -19.59
CA SER A 143 -2.51 -13.84 -20.97
C SER A 143 -1.06 -13.35 -21.06
N ARG A 144 -0.51 -12.81 -19.96
CA ARG A 144 0.89 -12.35 -19.85
C ARG A 144 1.86 -13.44 -19.38
N VAL A 145 1.37 -14.64 -19.06
CA VAL A 145 2.24 -15.80 -18.86
C VAL A 145 2.60 -16.35 -20.24
N GLU A 146 3.77 -15.99 -20.77
CA GLU A 146 4.18 -16.35 -22.14
C GLU A 146 4.25 -17.86 -22.35
N ASP A 147 4.86 -18.58 -21.41
CA ASP A 147 5.04 -20.05 -21.50
C ASP A 147 3.80 -20.86 -21.14
N ARG A 148 2.61 -20.24 -20.92
CA ARG A 148 1.41 -20.96 -20.45
C ARG A 148 1.02 -22.16 -21.34
N LYS A 149 1.10 -22.00 -22.67
CA LYS A 149 0.80 -23.09 -23.64
C LYS A 149 1.83 -24.21 -23.56
N ALA A 150 3.11 -23.86 -23.35
CA ALA A 150 4.19 -24.83 -23.20
C ALA A 150 4.05 -25.63 -21.90
N VAL A 151 3.82 -24.95 -20.76
CA VAL A 151 3.63 -25.60 -19.46
C VAL A 151 2.48 -26.60 -19.50
N LEU A 152 1.30 -26.16 -19.98
CA LEU A 152 0.11 -27.01 -20.03
C LEU A 152 0.27 -28.18 -21.00
N GLY A 153 0.82 -27.92 -22.19
CA GLY A 153 1.00 -28.95 -23.21
C GLY A 153 2.08 -29.97 -22.86
N LEU A 154 3.19 -29.55 -22.24
CA LEU A 154 4.22 -30.47 -21.73
C LEU A 154 3.68 -31.38 -20.65
N PHE A 155 2.96 -30.81 -19.67
CA PHE A 155 2.34 -31.61 -18.61
C PHE A 155 1.36 -32.63 -19.17
N ASN A 156 0.44 -32.20 -20.05
CA ASN A 156 -0.54 -33.12 -20.63
C ASN A 156 0.10 -34.21 -21.51
N ALA A 157 1.09 -33.85 -22.33
CA ALA A 157 1.80 -34.83 -23.15
C ALA A 157 2.53 -35.87 -22.28
N ALA A 158 3.18 -35.44 -21.20
CA ALA A 158 3.84 -36.34 -20.26
C ALA A 158 2.82 -37.22 -19.51
N HIS A 159 1.68 -36.66 -19.09
CA HIS A 159 0.59 -37.37 -18.43
C HIS A 159 -0.01 -38.45 -19.34
N GLU A 160 -0.30 -38.11 -20.60
CA GLU A 160 -0.81 -39.06 -21.59
C GLU A 160 0.17 -40.18 -21.87
N MET A 161 1.47 -39.90 -21.96
CA MET A 161 2.50 -40.94 -22.10
C MET A 161 2.63 -41.85 -20.88
N MET A 162 2.27 -41.38 -19.69
CA MET A 162 2.37 -42.17 -18.45
C MET A 162 1.10 -42.99 -18.18
N HIS A 163 -0.08 -42.44 -18.50
CA HIS A 163 -1.38 -43.01 -18.16
C HIS A 163 -2.17 -43.53 -19.37
N ASN A 164 -1.66 -43.38 -20.58
CA ASN A 164 -2.34 -43.65 -21.85
C ASN A 164 -3.64 -42.83 -22.06
N GLN A 165 -3.84 -41.77 -21.28
CA GLN A 165 -4.99 -40.88 -21.33
C GLN A 165 -4.56 -39.44 -21.00
N SER A 166 -5.06 -38.47 -21.76
CA SER A 166 -4.94 -37.05 -21.43
C SER A 166 -5.61 -36.75 -20.08
N ASP A 167 -5.16 -35.70 -19.38
CA ASP A 167 -5.81 -35.24 -18.16
C ASP A 167 -7.25 -34.77 -18.47
N SER A 168 -8.19 -35.06 -17.58
CA SER A 168 -9.63 -34.78 -17.80
C SER A 168 -9.95 -33.29 -17.96
N SER A 169 -9.14 -32.42 -17.35
CA SER A 169 -9.33 -30.97 -17.38
C SER A 169 -8.66 -30.32 -18.59
N PHE A 170 -7.68 -30.99 -19.23
CA PHE A 170 -6.90 -30.43 -20.32
C PHE A 170 -7.74 -29.94 -21.52
N PRO A 171 -8.77 -30.66 -22.01
CA PRO A 171 -9.55 -30.19 -23.15
C PRO A 171 -10.25 -28.84 -22.89
N ARG A 172 -10.89 -28.70 -21.72
CA ARG A 172 -11.57 -27.46 -21.32
C ARG A 172 -10.56 -26.34 -21.06
N LEU A 173 -9.46 -26.67 -20.39
CA LEU A 173 -8.40 -25.72 -20.07
C LEU A 173 -7.73 -25.19 -21.34
N GLY A 174 -7.40 -26.07 -22.29
CA GLY A 174 -6.82 -25.71 -23.58
C GLY A 174 -7.73 -24.79 -24.39
N LEU A 175 -9.05 -25.05 -24.40
CA LEU A 175 -10.03 -24.16 -25.01
C LEU A 175 -10.06 -22.78 -24.33
N MET A 176 -10.09 -22.74 -22.99
CA MET A 176 -10.04 -21.46 -22.25
C MET A 176 -8.80 -20.64 -22.63
N ILE A 177 -7.61 -21.25 -22.66
CA ILE A 177 -6.38 -20.53 -23.03
C ILE A 177 -6.44 -19.94 -24.45
N MET A 178 -7.14 -20.59 -25.37
CA MET A 178 -7.30 -20.11 -26.75
C MET A 178 -8.39 -19.04 -26.87
N GLU A 179 -9.49 -19.17 -26.14
CA GLU A 179 -10.61 -18.21 -26.20
C GLU A 179 -10.27 -16.86 -25.60
N TYR A 180 -9.49 -16.83 -24.50
CA TYR A 180 -9.08 -15.59 -23.82
C TYR A 180 -7.76 -15.00 -24.39
N ASP A 181 -7.47 -15.24 -25.66
CA ASP A 181 -6.30 -14.72 -26.38
C ASP A 181 -6.77 -13.93 -27.64
N PRO A 182 -7.09 -12.62 -27.54
CA PRO A 182 -6.89 -11.71 -26.40
C PRO A 182 -8.05 -11.67 -25.37
N PRO A 183 -7.76 -11.44 -24.08
CA PRO A 183 -8.72 -11.67 -22.98
C PRO A 183 -9.88 -10.67 -22.94
N LEU A 184 -9.62 -9.37 -23.07
CA LEU A 184 -10.69 -8.36 -22.99
C LEU A 184 -11.73 -8.49 -24.10
N LYS A 185 -11.34 -8.97 -25.28
CA LYS A 185 -12.28 -9.19 -26.37
C LYS A 185 -13.32 -10.24 -25.96
N LYS A 186 -12.84 -11.42 -25.53
CA LYS A 186 -13.71 -12.50 -25.05
C LYS A 186 -14.55 -12.08 -23.84
N LEU A 187 -13.94 -11.38 -22.89
CA LEU A 187 -14.65 -10.88 -21.71
C LEU A 187 -15.77 -9.88 -22.09
N SER A 188 -15.53 -8.96 -23.04
CA SER A 188 -16.56 -8.03 -23.48
C SER A 188 -17.75 -8.71 -24.16
N GLU A 189 -17.50 -9.82 -24.89
CA GLU A 189 -18.54 -10.65 -25.50
C GLU A 189 -19.32 -11.44 -24.43
N GLU A 190 -18.63 -11.98 -23.43
CA GLU A 190 -19.22 -12.72 -22.30
C GLU A 190 -20.07 -11.81 -21.39
N PHE A 191 -19.71 -10.54 -21.25
CA PHE A 191 -20.42 -9.57 -20.41
C PHE A 191 -21.63 -8.90 -21.08
N VAL A 192 -21.94 -9.20 -22.34
CA VAL A 192 -23.15 -8.70 -23.02
C VAL A 192 -24.43 -8.94 -22.21
N PRO A 193 -24.75 -10.17 -21.73
CA PRO A 193 -25.93 -10.42 -20.89
C PRO A 193 -25.88 -9.68 -19.54
N HIS A 194 -24.69 -9.46 -18.99
CA HIS A 194 -24.44 -8.83 -17.68
C HIS A 194 -24.43 -7.29 -17.74
N SER A 195 -24.48 -6.71 -18.95
CA SER A 195 -24.23 -5.29 -19.21
C SER A 195 -25.20 -4.35 -18.50
N LYS A 196 -26.46 -4.75 -18.30
CA LYS A 196 -27.46 -3.93 -17.60
C LYS A 196 -27.10 -3.77 -16.12
N LEU A 197 -26.85 -4.89 -15.44
CA LEU A 197 -26.52 -4.90 -14.02
C LEU A 197 -25.20 -4.18 -13.75
N LEU A 198 -24.17 -4.49 -14.55
CA LEU A 198 -22.88 -3.81 -14.47
C LEU A 198 -23.00 -2.31 -14.69
N TYR A 199 -23.78 -1.88 -15.69
CA TYR A 199 -23.98 -0.46 -15.96
C TYR A 199 -24.64 0.26 -14.78
N THR A 200 -25.69 -0.32 -14.18
CA THR A 200 -26.35 0.27 -13.00
C THR A 200 -25.38 0.40 -11.82
N ALA A 201 -24.59 -0.63 -11.53
CA ALA A 201 -23.57 -0.58 -10.48
C ALA A 201 -22.53 0.53 -10.74
N LEU A 202 -22.01 0.64 -11.98
CA LEU A 202 -21.04 1.68 -12.35
C LEU A 202 -21.63 3.09 -12.22
N MET A 203 -22.89 3.28 -12.63
CA MET A 203 -23.53 4.59 -12.54
C MET A 203 -23.72 5.07 -11.10
N SER A 204 -23.90 4.16 -10.15
CA SER A 204 -23.97 4.50 -8.73
C SER A 204 -22.67 5.10 -8.18
N LEU A 205 -21.53 4.89 -8.85
CA LEU A 205 -20.25 5.46 -8.45
C LEU A 205 -20.18 6.97 -8.66
N TRP A 206 -21.03 7.56 -9.51
CA TRP A 206 -21.00 8.99 -9.86
C TRP A 206 -20.92 9.93 -8.64
N PRO A 207 -21.87 9.91 -7.67
CA PRO A 207 -21.83 10.80 -6.51
C PRO A 207 -20.60 10.62 -5.63
N VAL A 208 -20.03 9.41 -5.57
CA VAL A 208 -18.82 9.12 -4.77
C VAL A 208 -17.57 9.61 -5.53
N TYR A 209 -17.45 9.23 -6.80
CA TYR A 209 -16.26 9.47 -7.62
C TYR A 209 -15.97 10.96 -7.80
N ILE A 210 -16.96 11.78 -8.11
CA ILE A 210 -16.75 13.21 -8.34
C ILE A 210 -16.29 13.94 -7.08
N ASN A 211 -16.75 13.50 -5.91
CA ASN A 211 -16.41 14.10 -4.61
C ASN A 211 -15.07 13.60 -4.06
N ARG A 212 -14.63 12.41 -4.52
CA ARG A 212 -13.33 11.83 -4.15
C ARG A 212 -12.22 12.25 -5.10
N ASN A 213 -12.50 12.34 -6.40
CA ASN A 213 -11.52 12.71 -7.40
C ASN A 213 -11.39 14.24 -7.57
N LEU A 214 -11.05 14.96 -6.49
CA LEU A 214 -10.90 16.43 -6.48
C LEU A 214 -9.44 16.88 -6.57
N SER A 215 -9.18 18.14 -6.90
CA SER A 215 -7.82 18.71 -6.87
C SER A 215 -7.41 19.10 -5.44
N ALA A 216 -6.11 19.27 -5.20
CA ALA A 216 -5.61 19.77 -3.92
C ALA A 216 -6.15 21.18 -3.60
N ASP A 217 -6.34 22.04 -4.61
CA ASP A 217 -6.93 23.37 -4.40
C ASP A 217 -8.36 23.30 -3.89
N LYS A 218 -9.14 22.35 -4.41
CA LYS A 218 -10.51 22.10 -3.93
C LYS A 218 -10.50 21.51 -2.51
N TRP A 219 -9.56 20.62 -2.21
CA TRP A 219 -9.37 20.14 -0.83
C TRP A 219 -9.00 21.26 0.15
N ARG A 220 -8.18 22.22 -0.27
CA ARG A 220 -7.84 23.41 0.54
C ARG A 220 -9.06 24.31 0.73
N SER A 221 -9.81 24.61 -0.33
CA SER A 221 -11.02 25.45 -0.22
C SER A 221 -12.08 24.83 0.69
N ASP A 222 -12.19 23.51 0.65
CA ASP A 222 -13.18 22.75 1.44
C ASP A 222 -12.65 22.40 2.84
N GLN A 223 -11.42 22.80 3.18
CA GLN A 223 -10.73 22.46 4.43
C GLN A 223 -10.80 20.96 4.76
N LYS A 224 -10.65 20.12 3.73
CA LYS A 224 -10.79 18.66 3.84
C LYS A 224 -9.83 18.13 4.92
N LEU A 225 -10.30 17.23 5.79
CA LEU A 225 -9.54 16.63 6.90
C LEU A 225 -9.14 17.57 8.05
N SER A 226 -9.48 18.86 8.02
CA SER A 226 -9.10 19.78 9.10
C SER A 226 -9.95 19.59 10.36
N LEU A 227 -9.29 19.60 11.52
CA LEU A 227 -9.96 19.64 12.82
C LEU A 227 -10.13 21.07 13.35
N VAL A 228 -9.33 22.02 12.86
CA VAL A 228 -9.32 23.41 13.33
C VAL A 228 -10.13 24.36 12.46
N GLY A 229 -10.53 23.94 11.26
CA GLY A 229 -11.34 24.76 10.34
C GLY A 229 -12.67 25.21 10.93
N ASN A 230 -13.27 24.39 11.81
CA ASN A 230 -14.46 24.76 12.57
C ASN A 230 -14.41 24.20 14.01
N PRO A 231 -13.85 24.96 14.98
CA PRO A 231 -13.69 24.49 16.36
C PRO A 231 -15.01 24.08 17.04
N GLY A 232 -16.14 24.67 16.63
CA GLY A 232 -17.47 24.32 17.15
C GLY A 232 -17.95 22.92 16.76
N GLN A 233 -17.28 22.25 15.82
CA GLN A 233 -17.56 20.88 15.40
C GLN A 233 -16.58 19.87 15.99
N LEU A 234 -15.61 20.28 16.82
CA LEU A 234 -14.54 19.40 17.29
C LEU A 234 -15.07 18.19 18.09
N LEU A 235 -16.08 18.40 18.94
CA LEU A 235 -16.70 17.31 19.74
C LEU A 235 -17.82 16.57 19.01
N LYS A 236 -18.28 17.07 17.86
CA LYS A 236 -19.36 16.43 17.09
C LYS A 236 -18.80 15.23 16.34
N PRO A 237 -19.48 14.07 16.34
CA PRO A 237 -19.08 12.96 15.49
C PRO A 237 -19.12 13.40 14.03
N LEU A 238 -18.09 13.02 13.25
CA LEU A 238 -18.18 13.15 11.80
C LEU A 238 -19.04 12.01 11.27
N GLN A 239 -20.15 12.36 10.61
CA GLN A 239 -21.07 11.41 10.01
C GLN A 239 -21.46 11.86 8.61
N THR A 240 -21.66 10.88 7.73
CA THR A 240 -22.20 11.08 6.38
C THR A 240 -23.29 10.03 6.14
N GLU A 241 -24.16 10.25 5.16
CA GLU A 241 -25.21 9.27 4.80
C GLU A 241 -24.62 7.98 4.20
N THR A 242 -23.34 8.02 3.81
CA THR A 242 -22.61 6.93 3.14
C THR A 242 -21.25 6.72 3.79
N MET A 243 -21.22 6.30 5.06
CA MET A 243 -20.01 6.15 5.86
C MET A 243 -18.98 5.26 5.15
N SER A 244 -19.41 4.11 4.62
CA SER A 244 -18.52 3.15 3.95
C SER A 244 -17.90 3.68 2.64
N CYS A 245 -18.52 4.67 2.00
CA CYS A 245 -18.00 5.30 0.79
C CYS A 245 -16.88 6.30 1.08
N GLU A 246 -16.78 6.85 2.29
CA GLU A 246 -15.80 7.90 2.59
C GLU A 246 -14.36 7.38 2.60
N PHE A 247 -14.17 6.11 2.94
CA PHE A 247 -12.85 5.47 3.02
C PHE A 247 -12.60 4.41 1.94
N ILE A 248 -13.39 4.40 0.86
CA ILE A 248 -13.11 3.53 -0.31
C ILE A 248 -11.86 4.00 -1.05
N SER A 249 -11.02 3.09 -1.57
CA SER A 249 -9.85 3.49 -2.37
C SER A 249 -10.27 4.12 -3.71
N LEU A 250 -9.71 5.29 -4.04
CA LEU A 250 -9.92 5.93 -5.33
C LEU A 250 -9.31 5.10 -6.46
N GLU A 251 -8.17 4.44 -6.21
CA GLU A 251 -7.57 3.52 -7.18
C GLU A 251 -8.50 2.36 -7.51
N LEU A 252 -9.19 1.80 -6.51
CA LEU A 252 -10.17 0.73 -6.73
C LEU A 252 -11.35 1.22 -7.59
N VAL A 253 -11.86 2.41 -7.29
CA VAL A 253 -12.95 3.02 -8.07
C VAL A 253 -12.51 3.31 -9.51
N ASP A 254 -11.29 3.82 -9.73
CA ASP A 254 -10.73 4.00 -11.08
C ASP A 254 -10.64 2.64 -11.82
N LYS A 255 -10.22 1.56 -11.14
CA LYS A 255 -10.20 0.20 -11.72
C LYS A 255 -11.60 -0.28 -12.11
N TRP A 256 -12.60 -0.09 -11.25
CA TRP A 256 -13.99 -0.44 -11.54
C TRP A 256 -14.52 0.33 -12.75
N ILE A 257 -14.29 1.65 -12.80
CA ILE A 257 -14.70 2.50 -13.92
C ILE A 257 -14.03 2.05 -15.21
N ILE A 258 -12.70 1.90 -15.22
CA ILE A 258 -11.95 1.58 -16.43
C ILE A 258 -12.33 0.20 -16.95
N PHE A 259 -12.19 -0.86 -16.15
CA PHE A 259 -12.49 -2.21 -16.63
C PHE A 259 -13.99 -2.45 -16.81
N GLY A 260 -14.83 -1.94 -15.92
CA GLY A 260 -16.29 -2.09 -16.02
C GLY A 260 -16.83 -1.48 -17.31
N PHE A 261 -16.43 -0.25 -17.64
CA PHE A 261 -16.85 0.35 -18.91
C PHE A 261 -16.23 -0.33 -20.14
N LEU A 262 -15.07 -0.97 -20.04
CA LEU A 262 -14.54 -1.78 -21.14
C LEU A 262 -15.36 -3.06 -21.37
N LEU A 263 -15.90 -3.67 -20.31
CA LEU A 263 -16.81 -4.81 -20.42
C LEU A 263 -18.16 -4.42 -21.03
N CYS A 264 -18.70 -3.25 -20.68
CA CYS A 264 -19.95 -2.73 -21.25
C CYS A 264 -19.74 -1.52 -22.18
N HIS A 265 -18.74 -1.60 -23.07
CA HIS A 265 -18.25 -0.48 -23.89
C HIS A 265 -19.31 0.22 -24.74
N HIS A 266 -20.37 -0.48 -25.14
CA HIS A 266 -21.51 0.09 -25.87
C HIS A 266 -22.32 1.13 -25.06
N LYS A 267 -22.18 1.17 -23.73
CA LYS A 267 -22.87 2.11 -22.83
C LYS A 267 -22.06 3.37 -22.48
N ILE A 268 -20.79 3.47 -22.89
CA ILE A 268 -19.88 4.59 -22.54
C ILE A 268 -20.45 5.96 -22.95
N GLY A 269 -21.26 6.03 -24.01
CA GLY A 269 -21.75 7.30 -24.56
C GLY A 269 -22.80 8.07 -23.75
N GLN A 270 -23.23 7.56 -22.60
CA GLN A 270 -24.16 8.29 -21.71
C GLN A 270 -23.40 9.34 -20.88
N ASP A 271 -23.95 10.54 -20.70
CA ASP A 271 -23.22 11.74 -20.23
C ASP A 271 -22.43 11.52 -18.92
N GLN A 272 -23.09 11.05 -17.86
CA GLN A 272 -22.42 10.81 -16.56
C GLN A 272 -21.36 9.70 -16.63
N GLY A 273 -21.69 8.56 -17.27
CA GLY A 273 -20.76 7.44 -17.41
C GLY A 273 -19.52 7.82 -18.24
N HIS A 274 -19.73 8.62 -19.29
CA HIS A 274 -18.66 9.15 -20.12
C HIS A 274 -17.70 10.04 -19.33
N LYS A 275 -18.23 10.94 -18.48
CA LYS A 275 -17.44 11.84 -17.63
C LYS A 275 -16.59 11.08 -16.62
N MET A 276 -17.13 10.03 -15.97
CA MET A 276 -16.34 9.17 -15.08
C MET A 276 -15.21 8.49 -15.82
N TRP A 277 -15.53 7.91 -16.98
CA TRP A 277 -14.55 7.19 -17.79
C TRP A 277 -13.41 8.11 -18.27
N ILE A 278 -13.73 9.31 -18.77
CA ILE A 278 -12.71 10.32 -19.10
C ILE A 278 -11.89 10.69 -17.85
N GLY A 279 -12.55 10.99 -16.73
CA GLY A 279 -11.87 11.38 -15.49
C GLY A 279 -10.86 10.34 -15.01
N ALA A 280 -11.20 9.05 -15.12
CA ALA A 280 -10.31 7.95 -14.76
C ALA A 280 -9.11 7.84 -15.72
N LEU A 281 -9.35 7.97 -17.04
CA LEU A 281 -8.29 7.96 -18.05
C LEU A 281 -7.35 9.17 -17.96
N GLU A 282 -7.86 10.36 -17.61
CA GLU A 282 -7.05 11.57 -17.43
C GLU A 282 -6.24 11.56 -16.13
N SER A 283 -6.63 10.74 -15.14
CA SER A 283 -5.98 10.69 -13.82
C SER A 283 -4.75 9.78 -13.78
N SER A 284 -4.66 8.78 -14.65
CA SER A 284 -3.54 7.81 -14.66
C SER A 284 -3.23 7.34 -16.09
N TRP A 285 -1.96 7.08 -16.42
CA TRP A 285 -1.61 6.40 -17.68
C TRP A 285 -1.35 4.90 -17.52
N VAL A 286 -1.09 4.46 -16.28
CA VAL A 286 -0.95 3.06 -15.90
C VAL A 286 -1.87 2.72 -14.74
N ILE A 287 -2.37 1.49 -14.74
CA ILE A 287 -3.21 0.95 -13.66
C ILE A 287 -2.68 -0.41 -13.22
N ALA A 288 -2.73 -0.68 -11.92
CA ALA A 288 -2.28 -1.95 -11.37
C ALA A 288 -3.28 -3.07 -11.69
N LEU A 289 -2.80 -4.14 -12.31
CA LEU A 289 -3.51 -5.42 -12.36
C LEU A 289 -3.46 -6.05 -10.99
N PHE A 290 -2.25 -6.33 -10.52
CA PHE A 290 -1.96 -6.92 -9.23
C PHE A 290 -0.50 -6.65 -8.86
N ARG A 291 -0.26 -6.11 -7.64
CA ARG A 291 1.07 -5.73 -7.16
C ARG A 291 1.77 -4.78 -8.15
N ASP A 292 3.00 -5.10 -8.56
CA ASP A 292 3.81 -4.33 -9.52
C ASP A 292 3.47 -4.60 -11.00
N GLU A 293 2.55 -5.52 -11.31
CA GLU A 293 2.10 -5.74 -12.68
C GLU A 293 1.06 -4.69 -13.10
N VAL A 294 1.40 -3.88 -14.11
CA VAL A 294 0.55 -2.78 -14.58
C VAL A 294 0.08 -2.92 -16.03
N ILE A 295 -1.03 -2.28 -16.39
CA ILE A 295 -1.44 -2.05 -17.78
C ILE A 295 -1.25 -0.57 -18.12
N TYR A 296 -0.65 -0.30 -19.28
CA TYR A 296 -0.72 0.99 -19.95
C TYR A 296 -2.13 1.18 -20.52
N ILE A 297 -2.96 1.93 -19.80
CA ILE A 297 -4.42 1.96 -19.97
C ILE A 297 -4.76 2.34 -21.41
N HIS A 298 -4.21 3.45 -21.87
CA HIS A 298 -4.55 4.06 -23.14
C HIS A 298 -4.16 3.21 -24.34
N SER A 299 -2.98 2.61 -24.35
CA SER A 299 -2.55 1.74 -25.45
C SER A 299 -3.40 0.47 -25.49
N TYR A 300 -3.68 -0.11 -24.33
CA TYR A 300 -4.49 -1.32 -24.21
C TYR A 300 -5.94 -1.11 -24.68
N VAL A 301 -6.56 0.02 -24.30
CA VAL A 301 -7.90 0.40 -24.75
C VAL A 301 -7.93 0.67 -26.26
N GLN A 302 -6.91 1.35 -26.80
CA GLN A 302 -6.80 1.59 -28.24
C GLN A 302 -6.76 0.29 -29.03
N THR A 303 -5.91 -0.67 -28.63
CA THR A 303 -5.82 -1.98 -29.29
C THR A 303 -7.14 -2.74 -29.27
N LEU A 304 -7.90 -2.67 -28.17
CA LEU A 304 -9.23 -3.28 -28.09
C LEU A 304 -10.19 -2.62 -29.10
N PHE A 305 -10.28 -1.30 -29.09
CA PHE A 305 -11.21 -0.56 -29.94
C PHE A 305 -10.84 -0.56 -31.42
N ASP A 306 -9.55 -0.64 -31.77
CA ASP A 306 -9.10 -0.83 -33.16
C ASP A 306 -9.64 -2.14 -33.76
N SER A 307 -9.85 -3.16 -32.93
CA SER A 307 -10.42 -4.44 -33.35
C SER A 307 -11.96 -4.41 -33.57
N MET A 308 -12.62 -3.30 -33.19
CA MET A 308 -14.08 -3.16 -33.22
C MET A 308 -14.54 -2.10 -34.22
N LYS A 309 -15.59 -2.39 -35.00
CA LYS A 309 -16.16 -1.42 -35.94
C LYS A 309 -16.91 -0.31 -35.20
N GLY A 310 -16.74 0.95 -35.63
CA GLY A 310 -17.48 2.11 -35.11
C GLY A 310 -16.84 2.85 -33.93
N TYR A 311 -15.62 2.47 -33.50
CA TYR A 311 -14.95 3.06 -32.33
C TYR A 311 -13.90 4.14 -32.63
N SER A 312 -13.74 4.57 -33.89
CA SER A 312 -12.70 5.53 -34.28
C SER A 312 -12.75 6.85 -33.49
N LYS A 313 -13.95 7.34 -33.15
CA LYS A 313 -14.12 8.52 -32.28
C LYS A 313 -13.59 8.27 -30.86
N ARG A 314 -13.90 7.11 -30.27
CA ARG A 314 -13.43 6.73 -28.93
C ARG A 314 -11.92 6.59 -28.89
N ILE A 315 -11.32 6.09 -29.95
CA ILE A 315 -9.87 5.98 -30.08
C ILE A 315 -9.21 7.36 -30.07
N SER A 316 -9.81 8.36 -30.74
CA SER A 316 -9.37 9.75 -30.66
C SER A 316 -9.47 10.29 -29.23
N GLU A 317 -10.62 10.11 -28.57
CA GLU A 317 -10.83 10.56 -27.19
C GLU A 317 -9.81 9.94 -26.22
N VAL A 318 -9.49 8.65 -26.37
CA VAL A 318 -8.47 7.97 -25.55
C VAL A 318 -7.07 8.55 -25.79
N LYS A 319 -6.74 8.97 -27.02
CA LYS A 319 -5.46 9.65 -27.32
C LYS A 319 -5.40 11.04 -26.67
N ASP A 320 -6.51 11.75 -26.63
CA ASP A 320 -6.62 13.05 -25.96
C ASP A 320 -6.48 12.90 -24.44
N CYS A 321 -7.16 11.90 -23.85
CA CYS A 321 -7.03 11.55 -22.43
C CYS A 321 -5.58 11.19 -22.07
N TYR A 322 -4.90 10.41 -22.91
CA TYR A 322 -3.49 10.07 -22.70
C TYR A 322 -2.62 11.32 -22.68
N SER A 323 -2.83 12.23 -23.65
CA SER A 323 -2.11 13.49 -23.73
C SER A 323 -2.35 14.35 -22.49
N HIS A 324 -3.58 14.40 -21.99
CA HIS A 324 -3.94 15.08 -20.74
C HIS A 324 -3.24 14.44 -19.53
N ALA A 325 -3.33 13.12 -19.37
CA ALA A 325 -2.78 12.40 -18.23
C ALA A 325 -1.28 12.66 -18.07
N ILE A 326 -0.51 12.53 -19.16
CA ILE A 326 0.93 12.80 -19.14
C ILE A 326 1.21 14.29 -18.82
N GLN A 327 0.33 15.22 -19.21
CA GLN A 327 0.53 16.67 -18.99
C GLN A 327 0.17 17.13 -17.58
N LYS A 328 -0.89 16.59 -16.98
CA LYS A 328 -1.49 17.18 -15.77
C LYS A 328 -1.52 16.25 -14.56
N ALA A 329 -1.53 14.93 -14.74
CA ALA A 329 -1.69 14.00 -13.63
C ALA A 329 -0.54 14.11 -12.62
N THR A 330 0.72 14.15 -13.08
CA THR A 330 1.88 14.25 -12.18
C THR A 330 1.83 15.48 -11.27
N TYR A 331 1.49 16.65 -11.83
CA TYR A 331 1.32 17.88 -11.05
C TYR A 331 0.17 17.74 -10.04
N ARG A 332 -0.99 17.23 -10.48
CA ARG A 332 -2.17 17.02 -9.64
C ARG A 332 -1.85 16.14 -8.42
N HIS A 333 -1.23 14.99 -8.63
CA HIS A 333 -0.88 14.05 -7.57
C HIS A 333 0.23 14.59 -6.66
N ARG A 334 1.21 15.33 -7.20
CA ARG A 334 2.22 16.03 -6.39
C ARG A 334 1.57 17.05 -5.44
N GLU A 335 0.62 17.84 -5.90
CA GLU A 335 -0.08 18.81 -5.06
C GLU A 335 -0.97 18.14 -4.00
N ARG A 336 -1.59 17.00 -4.33
CA ARG A 336 -2.34 16.19 -3.36
C ARG A 336 -1.43 15.67 -2.25
N ARG A 337 -0.24 15.13 -2.57
CA ARG A 337 0.74 14.70 -1.55
C ARG A 337 1.20 15.85 -0.66
N LYS A 338 1.45 17.03 -1.22
CA LYS A 338 1.77 18.23 -0.42
C LYS A 338 0.64 18.59 0.55
N PHE A 339 -0.61 18.58 0.09
CA PHE A 339 -1.77 18.83 0.95
C PHE A 339 -1.86 17.79 2.08
N LEU A 340 -1.74 16.50 1.73
CA LEU A 340 -1.87 15.40 2.68
C LEU A 340 -0.78 15.41 3.74
N ARG A 341 0.46 15.80 3.41
CA ARG A 341 1.52 15.98 4.43
C ARG A 341 1.10 16.95 5.53
N THR A 342 0.61 18.13 5.15
CA THR A 342 0.14 19.13 6.12
C THR A 342 -1.10 18.64 6.88
N ALA A 343 -2.07 18.05 6.17
CA ALA A 343 -3.32 17.62 6.78
C ALA A 343 -3.13 16.47 7.78
N LEU A 344 -2.36 15.43 7.42
CA LEU A 344 -2.09 14.29 8.30
C LEU A 344 -1.22 14.70 9.48
N LYS A 345 -0.27 15.62 9.29
CA LYS A 345 0.52 16.21 10.39
C LYS A 345 -0.35 16.95 11.39
N GLU A 346 -1.25 17.82 10.92
CA GLU A 346 -2.20 18.53 11.79
C GLU A 346 -3.07 17.51 12.56
N LEU A 347 -3.61 16.52 11.86
CA LEU A 347 -4.45 15.48 12.45
C LEU A 347 -3.70 14.70 13.53
N ALA A 348 -2.48 14.23 13.24
CA ALA A 348 -1.67 13.45 14.18
C ALA A 348 -1.27 14.27 15.42
N LEU A 349 -0.87 15.53 15.26
CA LEU A 349 -0.54 16.41 16.38
C LEU A 349 -1.76 16.66 17.29
N MET A 350 -2.92 16.97 16.71
CA MET A 350 -4.14 17.22 17.47
C MET A 350 -4.65 15.97 18.20
N LEU A 351 -4.57 14.81 17.58
CA LEU A 351 -4.98 13.53 18.19
C LEU A 351 -3.98 13.04 19.24
N THR A 352 -2.70 13.38 19.09
CA THR A 352 -1.69 13.12 20.13
C THR A 352 -1.93 13.97 21.37
N ASP A 353 -2.26 15.25 21.18
CA ASP A 353 -2.59 16.18 22.27
C ASP A 353 -3.92 15.82 22.96
N GLN A 354 -4.95 15.46 22.16
CA GLN A 354 -6.28 15.11 22.66
C GLN A 354 -6.75 13.73 22.14
N PRO A 355 -6.26 12.62 22.73
CA PRO A 355 -6.62 11.26 22.30
C PRO A 355 -8.12 10.96 22.35
N GLY A 356 -8.89 11.64 23.20
CA GLY A 356 -10.35 11.51 23.27
C GLY A 356 -11.07 11.85 21.96
N LEU A 357 -10.44 12.62 21.06
CA LEU A 357 -10.99 12.93 19.75
C LEU A 357 -10.99 11.73 18.78
N LEU A 358 -10.23 10.67 19.09
CA LEU A 358 -10.19 9.46 18.27
C LEU A 358 -11.57 8.78 18.16
N GLY A 359 -12.44 8.93 19.17
CA GLY A 359 -13.83 8.48 19.09
C GLY A 359 -14.62 9.22 18.00
N PRO A 360 -14.99 10.51 18.20
CA PRO A 360 -15.82 11.27 17.28
C PRO A 360 -15.18 11.54 15.90
N LYS A 361 -13.85 11.42 15.77
CA LYS A 361 -13.10 11.72 14.53
C LYS A 361 -12.47 10.51 13.86
N ALA A 362 -12.81 9.29 14.27
CA ALA A 362 -12.27 8.06 13.69
C ALA A 362 -12.37 8.05 12.14
N LEU A 363 -13.50 8.47 11.58
CA LEU A 363 -13.71 8.53 10.13
C LEU A 363 -12.67 9.39 9.40
N LEU A 364 -12.29 10.56 9.96
CA LEU A 364 -11.28 11.44 9.35
C LEU A 364 -9.91 10.78 9.24
N ILE A 365 -9.57 9.93 10.22
CA ILE A 365 -8.30 9.20 10.23
C ILE A 365 -8.27 8.25 9.05
N PHE A 366 -9.32 7.42 8.90
CA PHE A 366 -9.41 6.45 7.82
C PHE A 366 -9.48 7.11 6.45
N MET A 367 -10.19 8.25 6.32
CA MET A 367 -10.19 9.07 5.10
C MET A 367 -8.77 9.57 4.76
N GLY A 368 -8.06 10.16 5.74
CA GLY A 368 -6.70 10.67 5.53
C GLY A 368 -5.71 9.56 5.15
N LEU A 369 -5.81 8.42 5.82
CA LEU A 369 -5.01 7.22 5.55
C LEU A 369 -5.25 6.70 4.13
N ILE A 370 -6.50 6.52 3.69
CA ILE A 370 -6.78 6.02 2.34
C ILE A 370 -6.35 7.01 1.25
N PHE A 371 -6.51 8.33 1.48
CA PHE A 371 -6.06 9.34 0.50
C PHE A 371 -4.54 9.32 0.37
N ALA A 372 -3.81 9.17 1.48
CA ALA A 372 -2.36 9.05 1.45
C ALA A 372 -1.90 7.74 0.78
N LYS A 373 -2.54 6.61 1.11
CA LYS A 373 -2.27 5.31 0.48
C LYS A 373 -2.42 5.38 -1.04
N ASP A 374 -3.55 5.90 -1.53
CA ASP A 374 -3.84 6.02 -2.96
C ASP A 374 -2.78 6.87 -3.69
N GLU A 375 -2.32 7.98 -3.09
CA GLU A 375 -1.31 8.85 -3.68
C GLU A 375 0.10 8.23 -3.67
N ILE A 376 0.43 7.42 -2.65
CA ILE A 376 1.68 6.65 -2.60
C ILE A 376 1.67 5.57 -3.67
N TYR A 377 0.60 4.77 -3.73
CA TYR A 377 0.45 3.72 -4.73
C TYR A 377 0.51 4.30 -6.14
N TRP A 378 -0.10 5.48 -6.35
CA TRP A 378 -0.02 6.20 -7.63
C TRP A 378 1.41 6.58 -7.96
N LEU A 379 2.15 7.16 -7.02
CA LEU A 379 3.53 7.58 -7.24
C LEU A 379 4.42 6.39 -7.61
N LEU A 380 4.35 5.28 -6.86
CA LEU A 380 5.21 4.11 -7.07
C LEU A 380 5.04 3.52 -8.46
N ARG A 381 3.80 3.23 -8.86
CA ARG A 381 3.53 2.60 -10.16
C ARG A 381 3.90 3.50 -11.33
N HIS A 382 3.67 4.82 -11.22
CA HIS A 382 3.96 5.78 -12.29
C HIS A 382 5.46 6.11 -12.38
N ASN A 383 6.18 6.08 -11.25
CA ASN A 383 7.64 6.21 -11.24
C ASN A 383 8.32 5.04 -11.95
N ASP A 384 7.90 3.81 -11.64
CA ASP A 384 8.46 2.60 -12.25
C ASP A 384 8.02 2.41 -13.72
N ASN A 385 6.87 2.98 -14.10
CA ASN A 385 6.30 2.87 -15.44
C ASN A 385 6.07 4.24 -16.08
N PRO A 386 7.15 4.95 -16.49
CA PRO A 386 7.04 6.26 -17.10
C PRO A 386 6.31 6.20 -18.46
N PRO A 387 5.76 7.34 -18.93
CA PRO A 387 5.04 7.41 -20.20
C PRO A 387 5.87 6.91 -21.40
N LEU A 388 5.25 6.13 -22.29
CA LEU A 388 5.91 5.54 -23.46
C LEU A 388 6.41 6.59 -24.48
N GLN A 389 5.81 7.78 -24.49
CA GLN A 389 6.25 8.90 -25.31
C GLN A 389 6.81 9.99 -24.38
N LYS A 390 8.13 10.16 -24.39
CA LYS A 390 8.79 11.29 -23.70
C LYS A 390 8.39 12.58 -24.43
N GLY A 391 7.47 13.34 -23.85
CA GLY A 391 7.25 14.71 -24.29
C GLY A 391 8.58 15.48 -24.20
N LYS A 392 8.92 16.27 -25.23
CA LYS A 392 10.06 17.18 -25.16
C LYS A 392 9.90 18.08 -23.92
N GLY A 393 10.79 17.95 -22.94
CA GLY A 393 10.84 18.80 -21.74
C GLY A 393 10.15 18.26 -20.46
N LYS A 394 9.81 16.97 -20.36
CA LYS A 394 9.28 16.39 -19.10
C LYS A 394 10.35 15.63 -18.34
N ASN A 395 10.70 16.11 -17.15
CA ASN A 395 11.75 15.54 -16.32
C ASN A 395 11.20 14.34 -15.52
N ALA A 396 11.95 13.23 -15.51
CA ALA A 396 11.71 12.12 -14.60
C ALA A 396 11.71 12.53 -13.11
N GLU A 397 12.27 13.71 -12.80
CA GLU A 397 12.29 14.33 -11.48
C GLU A 397 10.89 14.64 -10.92
N ASP A 398 9.88 14.89 -11.76
CA ASP A 398 8.52 15.20 -11.29
C ASP A 398 7.81 14.00 -10.63
N LEU A 399 8.31 12.77 -10.90
CA LEU A 399 7.85 11.53 -10.30
C LEU A 399 8.70 11.11 -9.08
N VAL A 400 9.54 12.01 -8.56
CA VAL A 400 10.31 11.82 -7.33
C VAL A 400 9.80 12.80 -6.28
N ASP A 401 9.41 12.31 -5.10
CA ASP A 401 8.97 13.15 -3.99
C ASP A 401 9.96 13.05 -2.82
N ARG A 402 10.86 14.03 -2.70
CA ARG A 402 11.86 14.10 -1.62
C ARG A 402 11.25 14.23 -0.22
N GLN A 403 9.98 14.61 -0.13
CA GLN A 403 9.24 14.74 1.13
C GLN A 403 8.28 13.58 1.36
N LEU A 404 8.35 12.51 0.56
CA LEU A 404 7.59 11.29 0.80
C LEU A 404 7.80 10.73 2.22
N PRO A 405 9.01 10.74 2.81
CA PRO A 405 9.22 10.24 4.18
C PRO A 405 8.32 10.89 5.23
N GLU A 406 8.10 12.21 5.15
CA GLU A 406 7.18 12.92 6.05
C GLU A 406 5.73 12.40 5.93
N LEU A 407 5.26 12.11 4.72
CA LEU A 407 3.92 11.56 4.52
C LEU A 407 3.80 10.14 5.12
N LEU A 408 4.81 9.29 4.85
CA LEU A 408 4.86 7.91 5.36
C LEU A 408 4.87 7.91 6.90
N PHE A 409 5.66 8.80 7.51
CA PHE A 409 5.74 8.92 8.96
C PHE A 409 4.41 9.31 9.59
N HIS A 410 3.70 10.32 9.07
CA HIS A 410 2.41 10.72 9.64
C HIS A 410 1.31 9.67 9.42
N MET A 411 1.40 8.83 8.39
CA MET A 411 0.53 7.65 8.28
C MET A 411 0.79 6.65 9.41
N GLU A 412 2.06 6.33 9.68
CA GLU A 412 2.42 5.44 10.80
C GLU A 412 2.04 6.03 12.17
N GLU A 413 2.21 7.34 12.35
CA GLU A 413 1.81 8.04 13.57
C GLU A 413 0.31 7.88 13.85
N LEU A 414 -0.54 8.08 12.84
CA LEU A 414 -1.99 7.86 12.95
C LEU A 414 -2.33 6.39 13.24
N ARG A 415 -1.66 5.43 12.58
CA ARG A 415 -1.84 4.00 12.84
C ARG A 415 -1.49 3.64 14.29
N ILE A 416 -0.38 4.17 14.79
CA ILE A 416 0.06 3.99 16.18
C ILE A 416 -0.96 4.58 17.16
N LEU A 417 -1.49 5.78 16.90
CA LEU A 417 -2.51 6.40 17.74
C LEU A 417 -3.78 5.55 17.84
N VAL A 418 -4.27 5.02 16.72
CA VAL A 418 -5.45 4.13 16.70
C VAL A 418 -5.21 2.87 17.53
N ARG A 419 -4.04 2.22 17.37
CA ARG A 419 -3.71 1.01 18.16
C ARG A 419 -3.50 1.31 19.64
N LYS A 420 -2.77 2.38 19.96
CA LYS A 420 -2.42 2.77 21.33
C LYS A 420 -3.66 3.14 22.14
N TYR A 421 -4.64 3.79 21.51
CA TYR A 421 -5.85 4.27 22.16
C TYR A 421 -7.11 3.52 21.66
N SER A 422 -6.97 2.26 21.26
CA SER A 422 -8.06 1.43 20.77
C SER A 422 -9.24 1.38 21.75
N GLN A 423 -8.98 1.24 23.05
CA GLN A 423 -10.00 1.27 24.09
C GLN A 423 -10.79 2.58 24.14
N VAL A 424 -10.18 3.72 23.82
CA VAL A 424 -10.89 5.02 23.77
C VAL A 424 -11.90 5.02 22.63
N ILE A 425 -11.51 4.48 21.48
CA ILE A 425 -12.37 4.32 20.31
C ILE A 425 -13.49 3.32 20.63
N GLN A 426 -13.15 2.13 21.13
CA GLN A 426 -14.10 1.09 21.53
C GLN A 426 -15.14 1.61 22.51
N ARG A 427 -14.71 2.28 23.59
CA ARG A 427 -15.60 2.87 24.60
C ARG A 427 -16.59 3.83 23.97
N TYR A 428 -16.12 4.75 23.11
CA TYR A 428 -16.96 5.72 22.43
C TYR A 428 -18.03 5.04 21.56
N TYR A 429 -17.64 4.09 20.71
CA TYR A 429 -18.56 3.44 19.78
C TYR A 429 -19.47 2.40 20.44
N VAL A 430 -19.06 1.75 21.52
CA VAL A 430 -19.96 0.93 22.35
C VAL A 430 -21.09 1.78 22.93
N GLN A 431 -20.78 2.96 23.48
CA GLN A 431 -21.80 3.89 23.96
C GLN A 431 -22.71 4.39 22.83
N TYR A 432 -22.15 4.61 21.64
CA TYR A 432 -22.92 5.05 20.47
C TYR A 432 -23.91 3.95 20.03
N LEU A 433 -23.41 2.73 19.88
CA LEU A 433 -24.17 1.55 19.46
C LEU A 433 -25.33 1.26 20.41
N SER A 434 -25.06 1.18 21.72
CA SER A 434 -26.09 0.88 22.72
C SER A 434 -27.03 2.05 23.00
N GLY A 435 -26.51 3.28 22.97
CA GLY A 435 -27.20 4.47 23.46
C GLY A 435 -28.01 5.24 22.41
N PHE A 436 -27.65 5.14 21.13
CA PHE A 436 -28.34 5.83 20.05
C PHE A 436 -28.73 4.90 18.92
N ASP A 437 -27.78 4.13 18.38
CA ASP A 437 -28.04 3.33 17.17
C ASP A 437 -29.09 2.25 17.41
N ALA A 438 -29.02 1.55 18.55
CA ALA A 438 -30.02 0.57 18.97
C ALA A 438 -31.43 1.16 19.01
N ILE A 439 -31.57 2.38 19.55
CA ILE A 439 -32.85 3.07 19.69
C ILE A 439 -33.37 3.48 18.32
N ALA A 440 -32.51 4.08 17.49
CA ALA A 440 -32.85 4.50 16.13
C ALA A 440 -33.27 3.29 15.28
N LEU A 441 -32.52 2.20 15.32
CA LEU A 441 -32.81 0.99 14.55
C LEU A 441 -34.15 0.37 14.99
N ASN A 442 -34.40 0.26 16.29
CA ASN A 442 -35.67 -0.24 16.81
C ASN A 442 -36.86 0.62 16.36
N GLN A 443 -36.73 1.95 16.40
CA GLN A 443 -37.77 2.86 15.90
C GLN A 443 -38.03 2.66 14.40
N MET A 444 -36.98 2.51 13.59
CA MET A 444 -37.13 2.26 12.15
C MET A 444 -37.78 0.91 11.87
N MET A 445 -37.43 -0.13 12.62
CA MET A 445 -38.02 -1.46 12.50
C MET A 445 -39.53 -1.46 12.77
N GLN A 446 -39.97 -0.73 13.80
CA GLN A 446 -41.40 -0.61 14.15
C GLN A 446 -42.22 0.08 13.05
N ASN A 447 -41.58 0.93 12.24
CA ASN A 447 -42.21 1.64 11.13
C ASN A 447 -42.26 0.82 9.82
N LEU A 448 -41.74 -0.41 9.80
CA LEU A 448 -41.81 -1.29 8.64
C LEU A 448 -43.19 -1.95 8.55
N THR A 449 -43.99 -1.55 7.56
CA THR A 449 -45.36 -2.07 7.36
C THR A 449 -45.39 -3.52 6.89
N VAL A 450 -44.38 -3.96 6.12
CA VAL A 450 -44.24 -5.33 5.60
C VAL A 450 -42.76 -5.70 5.72
N CYS A 451 -42.46 -6.73 6.51
CA CYS A 451 -41.13 -7.31 6.67
C CYS A 451 -41.28 -8.83 6.82
N PRO A 452 -40.69 -9.66 5.95
CA PRO A 452 -40.75 -11.11 6.11
C PRO A 452 -39.98 -11.58 7.36
N GLU A 453 -40.24 -12.83 7.76
CA GLU A 453 -39.72 -13.40 9.00
C GLU A 453 -38.19 -13.45 9.04
N ASP A 454 -37.54 -13.83 7.92
CA ASP A 454 -36.08 -13.91 7.84
C ASP A 454 -35.43 -12.53 8.02
N GLU A 455 -35.88 -11.51 7.28
CA GLU A 455 -35.38 -10.14 7.41
C GLU A 455 -35.68 -9.54 8.79
N SER A 456 -36.86 -9.81 9.34
CA SER A 456 -37.24 -9.36 10.68
C SER A 456 -36.35 -9.98 11.76
N THR A 457 -36.02 -11.27 11.61
CA THR A 457 -35.11 -11.98 12.52
C THR A 457 -33.71 -11.38 12.48
N ILE A 458 -33.18 -11.10 11.29
CA ILE A 458 -31.87 -10.45 11.13
C ILE A 458 -31.87 -9.08 11.81
N LEU A 459 -32.83 -8.20 11.46
CA LEU A 459 -32.89 -6.85 12.02
C LEU A 459 -33.03 -6.86 13.55
N SER A 460 -33.84 -7.77 14.09
CA SER A 460 -34.01 -7.94 15.54
C SER A 460 -32.73 -8.44 16.21
N SER A 461 -32.05 -9.40 15.59
CA SER A 461 -30.75 -9.90 16.06
C SER A 461 -29.71 -8.79 16.11
N MET A 462 -29.59 -8.00 15.03
CA MET A 462 -28.69 -6.85 14.96
C MET A 462 -28.99 -5.83 16.07
N CYS A 463 -30.26 -5.44 16.23
CA CYS A 463 -30.69 -4.50 17.25
C CYS A 463 -30.38 -4.99 18.67
N ASN A 464 -30.66 -6.27 18.96
CA ASN A 464 -30.37 -6.87 20.26
C ASN A 464 -28.87 -6.95 20.53
N ALA A 465 -28.06 -7.30 19.53
CA ALA A 465 -26.61 -7.39 19.67
C ALA A 465 -26.00 -6.04 20.07
N ILE A 466 -26.44 -4.94 19.45
CA ILE A 466 -25.91 -3.60 19.76
C ILE A 466 -26.52 -2.99 21.03
N ALA A 467 -27.78 -3.31 21.36
CA ALA A 467 -28.45 -2.82 22.56
C ALA A 467 -27.85 -3.39 23.86
N ASN A 468 -27.34 -4.61 23.83
CA ASN A 468 -26.78 -5.30 25.00
C ASN A 468 -25.33 -4.90 25.32
N LEU A 469 -24.73 -4.01 24.53
CA LEU A 469 -23.37 -3.55 24.77
C LEU A 469 -23.29 -2.62 25.98
N SER A 470 -22.16 -2.68 26.69
CA SER A 470 -21.89 -1.75 27.78
C SER A 470 -20.41 -1.40 27.89
N VAL A 471 -20.14 -0.22 28.42
CA VAL A 471 -18.77 0.27 28.67
C VAL A 471 -17.98 -0.68 29.57
N LYS A 472 -18.66 -1.41 30.46
CA LYS A 472 -18.04 -2.38 31.36
C LYS A 472 -17.28 -3.47 30.58
N GLN A 473 -17.82 -3.92 29.45
CA GLN A 473 -17.16 -4.94 28.61
C GLN A 473 -15.84 -4.43 28.04
N VAL A 474 -15.75 -3.13 27.72
CA VAL A 474 -14.50 -2.50 27.27
C VAL A 474 -13.50 -2.39 28.43
N GLU A 475 -13.98 -1.99 29.62
CA GLU A 475 -13.15 -1.91 30.83
C GLU A 475 -12.60 -3.29 31.26
N ASP A 476 -13.40 -4.34 31.06
CA ASP A 476 -13.06 -5.74 31.33
C ASP A 476 -12.20 -6.39 30.20
N ASN A 477 -11.89 -5.66 29.12
CA ASN A 477 -11.18 -6.14 27.92
C ASN A 477 -11.83 -7.38 27.28
N GLU A 478 -13.15 -7.41 27.21
CA GLU A 478 -13.86 -8.45 26.49
C GLU A 478 -13.51 -8.42 24.99
N ILE A 479 -13.42 -9.61 24.39
CA ILE A 479 -13.22 -9.74 22.95
C ILE A 479 -14.59 -9.62 22.28
N PHE A 480 -14.78 -8.57 21.51
CA PHE A 480 -15.97 -8.36 20.71
C PHE A 480 -15.85 -9.09 19.36
N ASP A 481 -16.97 -9.58 18.84
CA ASP A 481 -17.07 -10.14 17.49
C ASP A 481 -18.42 -9.77 16.87
N PHE A 482 -18.38 -8.90 15.87
CA PHE A 482 -19.52 -8.46 15.07
C PHE A 482 -19.41 -8.95 13.62
N GLN A 483 -18.56 -9.93 13.32
CA GLN A 483 -18.47 -10.52 11.99
C GLN A 483 -19.83 -11.08 11.53
N GLY A 484 -20.54 -11.77 12.44
CA GLY A 484 -21.89 -12.27 12.18
C GLY A 484 -22.85 -11.16 11.78
N LEU A 485 -22.88 -10.06 12.53
CA LEU A 485 -23.72 -8.88 12.26
C LEU A 485 -23.42 -8.27 10.89
N ARG A 486 -22.13 -8.11 10.55
CA ARG A 486 -21.72 -7.54 9.24
C ARG A 486 -22.09 -8.46 8.07
N ILE A 487 -21.95 -9.78 8.22
CA ILE A 487 -22.37 -10.75 7.21
C ILE A 487 -23.90 -10.75 7.08
N ASP A 488 -24.63 -10.65 8.18
CA ASP A 488 -26.10 -10.57 8.16
C ASP A 488 -26.60 -9.30 7.48
N TRP A 489 -25.91 -8.16 7.65
CA TRP A 489 -26.18 -6.97 6.86
C TRP A 489 -25.97 -7.23 5.36
N PHE A 490 -24.90 -7.92 4.98
CA PHE A 490 -24.65 -8.27 3.58
C PHE A 490 -25.73 -9.24 3.05
N ARG A 491 -26.17 -10.23 3.85
CA ARG A 491 -27.31 -11.11 3.50
C ARG A 491 -28.59 -10.31 3.30
N LEU A 492 -28.87 -9.37 4.18
CA LEU A 492 -30.05 -8.50 4.10
C LEU A 492 -29.99 -7.63 2.84
N GLN A 493 -28.85 -7.03 2.51
CA GLN A 493 -28.67 -6.33 1.23
C GLN A 493 -28.98 -7.25 0.04
N ALA A 494 -28.47 -8.49 0.05
CA ALA A 494 -28.71 -9.44 -1.04
C ALA A 494 -30.19 -9.82 -1.18
N SER A 495 -30.90 -10.08 -0.08
CA SER A 495 -32.32 -10.47 -0.13
C SER A 495 -33.22 -9.29 -0.50
N THR A 496 -32.92 -8.08 -0.02
CA THR A 496 -33.75 -6.89 -0.20
C THR A 496 -33.50 -6.13 -1.51
N SER A 497 -32.47 -6.52 -2.27
CA SER A 497 -32.08 -5.87 -3.53
C SER A 497 -32.56 -6.61 -4.79
N VAL A 498 -33.26 -7.74 -4.66
CA VAL A 498 -33.85 -8.46 -5.81
C VAL A 498 -35.10 -7.75 -6.32
N ALA A 499 -35.38 -7.81 -7.63
CA ALA A 499 -36.45 -7.01 -8.26
C ALA A 499 -37.87 -7.20 -7.71
N LYS A 500 -38.15 -8.33 -7.05
CA LYS A 500 -39.46 -8.64 -6.43
C LYS A 500 -39.33 -8.86 -4.92
N SER A 501 -38.40 -8.18 -4.28
CA SER A 501 -38.26 -8.24 -2.83
C SER A 501 -39.55 -7.72 -2.16
N PRO A 502 -40.08 -8.41 -1.13
CA PRO A 502 -41.18 -7.90 -0.32
C PRO A 502 -40.78 -6.67 0.52
N LEU A 503 -39.48 -6.50 0.79
CA LEU A 503 -38.89 -5.34 1.44
C LEU A 503 -37.80 -4.75 0.52
N PRO A 504 -38.16 -3.89 -0.46
CA PRO A 504 -37.20 -3.31 -1.38
C PRO A 504 -36.34 -2.24 -0.68
N LEU A 505 -35.02 -2.46 -0.61
CA LEU A 505 -34.12 -1.54 0.09
C LEU A 505 -34.10 -0.13 -0.53
N VAL A 506 -34.38 -0.03 -1.83
CA VAL A 506 -34.44 1.24 -2.59
C VAL A 506 -35.50 2.19 -2.02
N GLU A 507 -36.58 1.65 -1.45
CA GLU A 507 -37.65 2.42 -0.80
C GLU A 507 -37.34 2.73 0.68
N LYS A 508 -36.29 2.13 1.24
CA LYS A 508 -35.90 2.19 2.65
C LYS A 508 -34.47 2.74 2.82
N ARG A 509 -34.16 3.83 2.10
CA ARG A 509 -32.81 4.43 2.06
C ARG A 509 -32.27 4.84 3.43
N GLU A 510 -33.11 5.45 4.26
CA GLU A 510 -32.75 5.87 5.61
C GLU A 510 -32.33 4.68 6.48
N LEU A 511 -33.00 3.52 6.32
CA LEU A 511 -32.66 2.31 7.06
C LEU A 511 -31.30 1.79 6.61
N ALA A 512 -31.04 1.78 5.31
CA ALA A 512 -29.77 1.36 4.76
C ALA A 512 -28.62 2.27 5.24
N SER A 513 -28.83 3.59 5.26
CA SER A 513 -27.86 4.58 5.74
C SER A 513 -27.57 4.44 7.24
N LEU A 514 -28.61 4.18 8.04
CA LEU A 514 -28.43 3.90 9.47
C LEU A 514 -27.64 2.60 9.68
N ILE A 515 -27.97 1.52 8.98
CA ILE A 515 -27.26 0.24 9.13
C ILE A 515 -25.82 0.35 8.61
N ASP A 516 -25.55 1.08 7.53
CA ASP A 516 -24.18 1.35 7.06
C ASP A 516 -23.36 2.06 8.15
N THR A 517 -23.97 3.04 8.82
CA THR A 517 -23.36 3.75 9.95
C THR A 517 -23.10 2.81 11.13
N ILE A 518 -24.07 1.96 11.49
CA ILE A 518 -23.92 0.92 12.52
C ILE A 518 -22.77 -0.01 12.18
N VAL A 519 -22.66 -0.45 10.92
CA VAL A 519 -21.57 -1.33 10.49
C VAL A 519 -20.22 -0.64 10.64
N PHE A 520 -20.10 0.63 10.26
CA PHE A 520 -18.89 1.40 10.57
C PHE A 520 -18.61 1.46 12.07
N HIS A 521 -19.62 1.75 12.91
CA HIS A 521 -19.46 1.78 14.36
C HIS A 521 -19.02 0.43 14.95
N THR A 522 -19.55 -0.71 14.46
CA THR A 522 -19.08 -2.04 14.89
C THR A 522 -17.61 -2.25 14.54
N LYS A 523 -17.16 -1.82 13.34
CA LYS A 523 -15.75 -1.92 12.94
C LYS A 523 -14.81 -1.15 13.89
N MET A 524 -15.31 -0.07 14.50
CA MET A 524 -14.55 0.70 15.50
C MET A 524 -14.40 -0.02 16.83
N VAL A 525 -15.12 -1.12 17.04
CA VAL A 525 -15.07 -1.92 18.26
C VAL A 525 -14.18 -3.16 18.08
N ASP A 526 -14.39 -3.93 17.00
CA ASP A 526 -13.77 -5.26 16.84
C ASP A 526 -12.90 -5.42 15.57
N TYR A 527 -12.78 -4.40 14.71
CA TYR A 527 -12.17 -4.51 13.38
C TYR A 527 -11.12 -3.41 13.11
N LEU A 528 -10.53 -2.85 14.18
CA LEU A 528 -9.62 -1.72 14.09
C LEU A 528 -8.31 -2.05 13.35
N ASP A 529 -7.75 -3.24 13.56
CA ASP A 529 -6.50 -3.62 12.88
C ASP A 529 -6.73 -3.86 11.38
N GLU A 530 -7.83 -4.51 11.02
CA GLU A 530 -8.19 -4.82 9.65
C GLU A 530 -8.57 -3.56 8.85
N ILE A 531 -9.30 -2.61 9.44
CA ILE A 531 -9.57 -1.34 8.76
C ILE A 531 -8.30 -0.50 8.59
N LEU A 532 -7.33 -0.59 9.52
CA LEU A 532 -6.02 0.02 9.33
C LEU A 532 -5.27 -0.62 8.16
N ILE A 533 -5.34 -1.94 7.99
CA ILE A 533 -4.79 -2.63 6.81
C ILE A 533 -5.51 -2.16 5.53
N GLU A 534 -6.84 -2.17 5.52
CA GLU A 534 -7.65 -1.74 4.36
C GLU A 534 -7.31 -0.31 3.91
N THR A 535 -7.14 0.61 4.85
CA THR A 535 -6.99 2.05 4.57
C THR A 535 -5.55 2.52 4.45
N SER A 536 -4.56 1.79 4.98
CA SER A 536 -3.16 2.27 5.03
C SER A 536 -2.08 1.20 4.85
N ASP A 537 -2.44 0.00 4.39
CA ASP A 537 -1.42 -0.98 4.02
C ASP A 537 -0.46 -0.41 2.96
N LEU A 538 0.84 -0.67 3.18
CA LEU A 538 1.94 -0.25 2.29
C LEU A 538 2.85 -1.43 1.95
N SER A 539 2.34 -2.67 2.11
CA SER A 539 3.01 -3.91 1.69
C SER A 539 3.46 -3.90 0.22
N ILE A 540 2.89 -3.02 -0.60
CA ILE A 540 3.27 -2.79 -2.01
C ILE A 540 4.77 -2.49 -2.18
N PHE A 541 5.43 -1.89 -1.18
CA PHE A 541 6.87 -1.66 -1.19
C PHE A 541 7.69 -2.97 -1.27
N CYS A 542 7.13 -4.11 -0.84
CA CYS A 542 7.77 -5.42 -1.01
C CYS A 542 8.02 -5.77 -2.49
N PHE A 543 7.18 -5.26 -3.38
CA PHE A 543 7.26 -5.47 -4.83
C PHE A 543 7.98 -4.31 -5.54
N TYR A 544 8.03 -3.12 -4.92
CA TYR A 544 8.82 -1.97 -5.36
C TYR A 544 10.09 -1.76 -4.50
N ASN A 545 10.79 -2.86 -4.15
CA ASN A 545 11.89 -2.83 -3.18
C ASN A 545 13.01 -1.85 -3.55
N LYS A 546 13.36 -1.79 -4.83
CA LYS A 546 14.40 -0.85 -5.29
C LYS A 546 14.01 0.61 -5.02
N ILE A 547 12.78 0.99 -5.34
CA ILE A 547 12.29 2.34 -5.07
C ILE A 547 12.25 2.59 -3.56
N PHE A 548 11.89 1.57 -2.76
CA PHE A 548 11.86 1.68 -1.31
C PHE A 548 13.24 2.01 -0.72
N GLU A 549 14.27 1.28 -1.15
CA GLU A 549 15.68 1.50 -0.75
C GLU A 549 16.21 2.85 -1.28
N ASP A 550 15.94 3.19 -2.53
CA ASP A 550 16.36 4.48 -3.13
C ASP A 550 15.74 5.67 -2.37
N GLN A 551 14.47 5.57 -1.97
CA GLN A 551 13.79 6.60 -1.16
C GLN A 551 14.37 6.71 0.25
N PHE A 552 14.77 5.59 0.86
CA PHE A 552 15.44 5.58 2.16
C PHE A 552 16.81 6.27 2.09
N HIS A 553 17.63 5.94 1.10
CA HIS A 553 18.95 6.59 0.92
C HIS A 553 18.81 8.08 0.62
N MET A 554 17.87 8.46 -0.24
CA MET A 554 17.56 9.87 -0.50
C MET A 554 17.07 10.60 0.78
N CYS A 555 16.39 9.90 1.68
CA CYS A 555 16.02 10.45 2.98
C CYS A 555 17.26 10.74 3.84
N LEU A 556 18.20 9.79 3.96
CA LEU A 556 19.46 9.96 4.72
C LEU A 556 20.30 11.16 4.23
N GLU A 557 20.33 11.39 2.92
CA GLU A 557 21.09 12.48 2.31
C GLU A 557 20.48 13.86 2.57
N PHE A 558 19.22 13.94 3.02
CA PHE A 558 18.50 15.19 3.20
C PHE A 558 18.09 15.41 4.67
N PRO A 559 18.89 16.16 5.46
CA PRO A 559 18.73 16.27 6.91
C PRO A 559 17.33 16.67 7.40
N ALA A 560 16.62 17.51 6.65
CA ALA A 560 15.26 17.92 7.00
C ALA A 560 14.21 16.79 6.92
N GLN A 561 14.57 15.63 6.37
CA GLN A 561 13.74 14.43 6.31
C GLN A 561 14.26 13.30 7.20
N ASN A 562 15.50 13.35 7.70
CA ASN A 562 16.06 12.36 8.62
C ASN A 562 15.15 12.10 9.82
N ARG A 563 14.40 13.13 10.27
CA ARG A 563 13.38 13.02 11.32
C ARG A 563 12.38 11.88 11.09
N TYR A 564 12.01 11.67 9.84
CA TYR A 564 10.91 10.80 9.44
C TYR A 564 11.39 9.42 8.98
N ILE A 565 12.71 9.18 8.97
CA ILE A 565 13.30 7.99 8.36
C ILE A 565 12.90 6.68 9.06
N ILE A 566 12.47 6.74 10.33
CA ILE A 566 11.95 5.58 11.05
C ILE A 566 10.69 4.97 10.38
N ALA A 567 10.00 5.72 9.51
CA ALA A 567 8.85 5.20 8.76
C ALA A 567 9.21 4.00 7.89
N PHE A 568 10.41 3.95 7.31
CA PHE A 568 10.86 2.85 6.44
C PHE A 568 10.92 1.49 7.17
N PRO A 569 11.64 1.36 8.31
CA PRO A 569 11.62 0.12 9.07
C PRO A 569 10.25 -0.21 9.68
N LEU A 570 9.42 0.79 10.04
CA LEU A 570 8.03 0.53 10.48
C LEU A 570 7.17 -0.12 9.39
N ILE A 571 7.27 0.36 8.15
CA ILE A 571 6.53 -0.17 6.99
C ILE A 571 6.91 -1.63 6.67
N CYS A 572 8.10 -2.10 7.08
CA CYS A 572 8.48 -3.50 6.89
C CYS A 572 7.50 -4.47 7.58
N ASN A 573 6.83 -4.04 8.66
CA ASN A 573 5.77 -4.82 9.31
C ASN A 573 4.53 -5.03 8.42
N HIS A 574 4.33 -4.19 7.40
CA HIS A 574 3.17 -4.30 6.50
C HIS A 574 3.32 -5.48 5.53
N PHE A 575 4.53 -5.97 5.30
CA PHE A 575 4.79 -6.97 4.24
C PHE A 575 4.05 -8.29 4.48
N GLN A 576 3.70 -8.63 5.71
CA GLN A 576 2.87 -9.80 5.99
C GLN A 576 1.45 -9.71 5.39
N SER A 577 0.91 -8.50 5.26
CA SER A 577 -0.46 -8.23 4.82
C SER A 577 -0.70 -8.52 3.33
N CYS A 578 0.35 -8.64 2.51
CA CYS A 578 0.20 -8.96 1.08
C CYS A 578 0.15 -10.46 0.77
N THR A 579 0.28 -11.31 1.79
CA THR A 579 0.25 -12.77 1.66
C THR A 579 -1.18 -13.29 1.66
N HIS A 580 -1.39 -14.46 1.06
CA HIS A 580 -2.69 -15.14 1.04
C HIS A 580 -2.53 -16.61 1.38
N ASP A 581 -3.52 -17.18 2.08
CA ASP A 581 -3.52 -18.60 2.49
C ASP A 581 -3.51 -19.58 1.31
N LEU A 582 -3.85 -19.12 0.11
CA LEU A 582 -3.85 -19.92 -1.12
C LEU A 582 -2.50 -19.88 -1.85
N CYS A 583 -1.55 -19.09 -1.35
CA CYS A 583 -0.19 -19.09 -1.83
C CYS A 583 0.82 -19.07 -0.66
N PRO A 584 0.85 -20.13 0.17
CA PRO A 584 1.80 -20.22 1.27
C PRO A 584 3.27 -20.25 0.79
N GLU A 585 3.50 -20.61 -0.48
CA GLU A 585 4.83 -20.77 -1.08
C GLU A 585 5.66 -19.46 -1.08
N GLU A 586 5.01 -18.29 -1.20
CA GLU A 586 5.70 -16.99 -1.19
C GLU A 586 5.91 -16.42 0.22
N ARG A 587 5.15 -16.91 1.22
CA ARG A 587 5.09 -16.32 2.57
C ARG A 587 6.47 -16.27 3.23
N HIS A 588 7.24 -17.34 3.10
CA HIS A 588 8.59 -17.42 3.65
C HIS A 588 9.53 -16.38 3.04
N HIS A 589 9.50 -16.24 1.71
CA HIS A 589 10.34 -15.31 0.97
C HIS A 589 10.01 -13.85 1.31
N ILE A 590 8.73 -13.51 1.44
CA ILE A 590 8.28 -12.18 1.86
C ILE A 590 8.72 -11.88 3.29
N ARG A 591 8.63 -12.86 4.20
CA ARG A 591 9.15 -12.73 5.57
C ARG A 591 10.64 -12.45 5.58
N GLU A 592 11.46 -13.29 4.96
CA GLU A 592 12.92 -13.10 4.91
C GLU A 592 13.30 -11.74 4.33
N ARG A 593 12.61 -11.31 3.28
CA ARG A 593 12.79 -9.98 2.70
C ARG A 593 12.50 -8.87 3.71
N SER A 594 11.35 -8.92 4.39
CA SER A 594 11.01 -7.89 5.38
C SER A 594 12.03 -7.81 6.53
N LEU A 595 12.54 -8.96 7.01
CA LEU A 595 13.55 -9.03 8.07
C LEU A 595 14.92 -8.53 7.61
N SER A 596 15.31 -8.85 6.37
CA SER A 596 16.55 -8.34 5.78
C SER A 596 16.51 -6.82 5.61
N VAL A 597 15.39 -6.29 5.12
CA VAL A 597 15.24 -4.86 4.81
C VAL A 597 15.13 -4.02 6.07
N VAL A 598 14.36 -4.44 7.08
CA VAL A 598 14.29 -3.72 8.37
C VAL A 598 15.65 -3.68 9.05
N ASN A 599 16.40 -4.79 9.05
CA ASN A 599 17.73 -4.83 9.62
C ASN A 599 18.70 -3.89 8.89
N MET A 600 18.65 -3.87 7.55
CA MET A 600 19.46 -2.97 6.73
C MET A 600 19.16 -1.50 7.05
N PHE A 601 17.88 -1.11 7.11
CA PHE A 601 17.51 0.28 7.42
C PHE A 601 18.00 0.72 8.80
N LEU A 602 17.77 -0.09 9.84
CA LEU A 602 18.20 0.24 11.20
C LEU A 602 19.73 0.33 11.32
N ASP A 603 20.44 -0.57 10.65
CA ASP A 603 21.91 -0.58 10.62
C ASP A 603 22.46 0.66 9.90
N GLU A 604 21.91 1.06 8.75
CA GLU A 604 22.34 2.26 8.02
C GLU A 604 21.99 3.56 8.77
N MET A 605 20.83 3.64 9.41
CA MET A 605 20.47 4.76 10.30
C MET A 605 21.50 4.91 11.44
N ALA A 606 21.83 3.80 12.11
CA ALA A 606 22.80 3.81 13.21
C ALA A 606 24.23 4.13 12.72
N LYS A 607 24.64 3.61 11.56
CA LYS A 607 25.93 3.93 10.93
C LYS A 607 26.05 5.41 10.64
N GLU A 608 25.01 6.04 10.11
CA GLU A 608 25.03 7.46 9.77
C GLU A 608 25.06 8.34 11.01
N ALA A 609 24.27 8.03 12.05
CA ALA A 609 24.36 8.70 13.34
C ALA A 609 25.78 8.59 13.93
N LYS A 610 26.39 7.40 13.88
CA LYS A 610 27.78 7.17 14.30
C LYS A 610 28.79 7.96 13.45
N ASN A 611 28.58 8.12 12.15
CA ASN A 611 29.45 8.93 11.28
C ASN A 611 29.39 10.41 11.64
N ILE A 612 28.18 10.93 11.89
CA ILE A 612 27.96 12.31 12.33
C ILE A 612 28.62 12.54 13.70
N ILE A 613 28.37 11.67 14.68
CA ILE A 613 28.98 11.73 16.03
C ILE A 613 30.51 11.70 15.92
N THR A 614 31.05 10.81 15.07
CA THR A 614 32.49 10.75 14.81
C THR A 614 33.05 12.09 14.36
N THR A 615 32.38 12.73 13.40
CA THR A 615 32.84 14.00 12.84
C THR A 615 32.77 15.11 13.89
N ILE A 616 31.72 15.12 14.73
CA ILE A 616 31.60 16.02 15.87
C ILE A 616 32.73 15.78 16.88
N CYS A 617 33.07 14.52 17.18
CA CYS A 617 34.20 14.21 18.05
C CYS A 617 35.53 14.72 17.49
N ASP A 618 35.79 14.56 16.19
CA ASP A 618 37.03 15.02 15.55
C ASP A 618 37.17 16.56 15.59
N GLU A 619 36.07 17.28 15.36
CA GLU A 619 36.01 18.75 15.51
C GLU A 619 36.23 19.17 16.97
N GLN A 620 35.64 18.47 17.93
CA GLN A 620 35.83 18.72 19.36
C GLN A 620 37.25 18.40 19.84
N CYS A 621 37.88 17.35 19.31
CA CYS A 621 39.29 17.05 19.56
C CYS A 621 40.18 18.17 19.02
N THR A 622 39.88 18.69 17.83
CA THR A 622 40.60 19.82 17.22
C THR A 622 40.45 21.10 18.07
N MET A 623 39.25 21.37 18.60
CA MET A 623 39.04 22.49 19.52
C MET A 623 39.77 22.29 20.85
N SER A 624 39.79 21.07 21.39
CA SER A 624 40.55 20.74 22.60
C SER A 624 42.06 20.85 22.40
N ASP A 625 42.59 20.50 21.22
CA ASP A 625 44.01 20.64 20.90
C ASP A 625 44.43 22.11 20.94
N LYS A 626 43.61 23.04 20.42
CA LYS A 626 43.87 24.49 20.45
C LYS A 626 44.01 25.07 21.86
N LEU A 627 43.53 24.36 22.89
CA LEU A 627 43.67 24.74 24.30
C LEU A 627 44.97 24.24 24.93
N LEU A 628 45.75 23.41 24.23
CA LEU A 628 46.99 22.88 24.77
C LEU A 628 48.05 23.98 24.93
N PRO A 629 48.92 23.91 25.97
CA PRO A 629 49.93 24.93 26.24
C PRO A 629 50.88 25.23 25.08
N LYS A 630 51.08 24.29 24.15
CA LYS A 630 51.93 24.45 22.96
C LYS A 630 51.50 25.63 22.07
N HIS A 631 50.21 25.96 22.03
CA HIS A 631 49.68 27.07 21.23
C HIS A 631 49.91 28.46 21.86
N CYS A 632 50.30 28.52 23.14
CA CYS A 632 50.62 29.77 23.82
C CYS A 632 52.04 30.30 23.50
N ALA A 633 52.90 29.49 22.88
CA ALA A 633 54.30 29.85 22.63
C ALA A 633 54.47 31.16 21.83
N LEU A 634 53.62 31.38 20.83
CA LEU A 634 53.62 32.61 20.03
C LEU A 634 53.25 33.84 20.87
N LEU A 635 52.27 33.72 21.77
CA LEU A 635 51.87 34.80 22.67
C LEU A 635 53.00 35.17 23.64
N ILE A 636 53.68 34.17 24.20
CA ILE A 636 54.84 34.38 25.08
C ILE A 636 55.97 35.07 24.29
N SER A 637 56.29 34.58 23.10
CA SER A 637 57.32 35.18 22.23
C SER A 637 57.00 36.63 21.87
N GLN A 638 55.74 36.98 21.61
CA GLN A 638 55.31 38.34 21.32
C GLN A 638 55.48 39.27 22.52
N VAL A 639 55.17 38.81 23.73
CA VAL A 639 55.35 39.61 24.94
C VAL A 639 56.83 39.83 25.24
N VAL A 640 57.67 38.81 25.06
CA VAL A 640 59.12 38.89 25.26
C VAL A 640 59.79 39.79 24.21
N SER A 641 59.42 39.67 22.93
CA SER A 641 59.96 40.51 21.86
C SER A 641 59.53 41.96 21.95
N ARG A 642 58.32 42.27 22.45
CA ARG A 642 57.88 43.64 22.74
C ARG A 642 58.67 44.31 23.88
N LYS A 643 59.24 43.54 24.82
CA LYS A 643 60.15 44.06 25.85
C LYS A 643 61.54 44.41 25.29
N ASN A 644 61.96 43.78 24.19
CA ASN A 644 63.24 44.02 23.52
C ASN A 644 63.03 44.88 22.26
N LYS A 645 63.01 46.22 22.41
CA LYS A 645 62.79 47.16 21.29
C LYS A 645 63.78 46.93 20.12
N GLU A 646 63.28 46.46 18.98
CA GLU A 646 63.77 46.91 17.66
C GLU A 646 62.64 47.07 16.64
N LYS A 647 62.74 48.13 15.85
CA LYS A 647 61.79 48.62 14.85
C LYS A 647 61.73 47.66 13.67
N ASN A 648 60.74 46.77 13.61
CA ASN A 648 60.26 46.23 12.33
C ASN A 648 58.80 45.79 12.46
N LYS A 649 57.86 46.65 12.02
CA LYS A 649 56.44 46.32 11.85
C LYS A 649 56.27 45.44 10.60
N LYS A 650 56.45 44.13 10.74
CA LYS A 650 55.69 43.19 9.90
C LYS A 650 54.35 42.96 10.59
N SER A 651 53.24 43.12 9.88
CA SER A 651 51.91 42.79 10.40
C SER A 651 51.85 41.28 10.60
N ILE A 652 52.04 40.83 11.84
CA ILE A 652 51.94 39.43 12.22
C ILE A 652 50.44 39.09 12.26
N PRO A 653 49.98 37.99 11.63
CA PRO A 653 48.57 37.62 11.62
C PRO A 653 48.05 37.43 13.05
N GLU A 654 46.90 38.03 13.33
CA GLU A 654 46.21 37.95 14.62
C GLU A 654 45.73 36.50 14.84
N GLN A 655 46.27 35.83 15.86
CA GLN A 655 45.88 34.45 16.18
C GLN A 655 44.47 34.48 16.75
N THR A 656 43.54 33.79 16.09
CA THR A 656 42.16 33.65 16.56
C THR A 656 42.14 32.97 17.92
N LYS A 657 41.49 33.60 18.91
CA LYS A 657 41.39 33.05 20.27
C LYS A 657 40.34 31.93 20.29
N PRO A 658 40.58 30.81 21.00
CA PRO A 658 39.54 29.82 21.26
C PRO A 658 38.31 30.48 21.89
N GLY A 659 37.12 30.06 21.45
CA GLY A 659 35.82 30.65 21.79
C GLY A 659 35.29 31.68 20.78
N VAL A 660 36.12 32.20 19.86
CA VAL A 660 35.64 33.06 18.76
C VAL A 660 34.72 32.29 17.82
N GLU A 661 35.00 31.00 17.60
CA GLU A 661 34.17 30.08 16.82
C GLU A 661 32.75 29.91 17.39
N SER A 662 32.58 30.16 18.69
CA SER A 662 31.27 30.07 19.37
C SER A 662 30.53 31.41 19.44
N TYR A 663 31.18 32.54 19.07
CA TYR A 663 30.54 33.85 19.05
C TYR A 663 29.66 34.00 17.79
N ARG A 664 28.43 33.51 17.89
CA ARG A 664 27.46 33.57 16.79
C ARG A 664 26.87 34.97 16.65
N LYS A 665 26.97 35.53 15.44
CA LYS A 665 26.34 36.80 15.07
C LYS A 665 24.92 36.63 14.52
N THR A 666 24.69 35.60 13.71
CA THR A 666 23.38 35.27 13.11
C THR A 666 23.18 33.76 13.03
N ARG A 667 21.92 33.31 13.00
CA ARG A 667 21.55 31.89 12.77
C ARG A 667 21.39 31.53 11.29
N GLU A 668 21.38 32.53 10.41
CA GLU A 668 21.32 32.32 8.96
C GLU A 668 22.63 31.73 8.41
N GLU A 669 23.75 32.05 9.07
CA GLU A 669 25.07 31.48 8.77
C GLU A 669 25.25 30.16 9.54
N LEU A 670 24.95 29.04 8.87
CA LEU A 670 25.14 27.70 9.43
C LEU A 670 26.60 27.25 9.31
N THR A 671 27.24 27.06 10.46
CA THR A 671 28.57 26.45 10.56
C THR A 671 28.51 24.94 10.26
N THR A 672 29.67 24.31 10.05
CA THR A 672 29.75 22.84 9.93
C THR A 672 29.18 22.15 11.17
N MET A 673 29.50 22.65 12.36
CA MET A 673 28.97 22.11 13.62
C MET A 673 27.45 22.24 13.70
N ASP A 674 26.85 23.31 13.18
CA ASP A 674 25.39 23.47 13.14
C ASP A 674 24.75 22.39 12.29
N LYS A 675 25.28 22.16 11.09
CA LYS A 675 24.75 21.15 10.16
C LYS A 675 24.86 19.75 10.75
N LEU A 676 25.99 19.43 11.37
CA LEU A 676 26.21 18.13 12.04
C LEU A 676 25.25 17.95 13.23
N HIS A 677 25.10 18.96 14.09
CA HIS A 677 24.18 18.88 15.22
C HIS A 677 22.72 18.76 14.76
N MET A 678 22.29 19.54 13.76
CA MET A 678 20.94 19.42 13.20
C MET A 678 20.70 18.01 12.67
N ALA A 679 21.60 17.49 11.84
CA ALA A 679 21.48 16.14 11.28
C ALA A 679 21.45 15.06 12.38
N LEU A 680 22.29 15.20 13.43
CA LEU A 680 22.31 14.30 14.58
C LEU A 680 20.98 14.33 15.33
N THR A 681 20.45 15.52 15.65
CA THR A 681 19.21 15.64 16.41
C THR A 681 18.01 15.04 15.68
N GLU A 682 17.91 15.24 14.37
CA GLU A 682 16.80 14.68 13.59
C GLU A 682 16.90 13.16 13.46
N LEU A 683 18.11 12.62 13.25
CA LEU A 683 18.31 11.17 13.15
C LEU A 683 18.16 10.47 14.51
N CYS A 684 18.63 11.09 15.59
CA CYS A 684 18.41 10.58 16.94
C CYS A 684 16.93 10.62 17.33
N PHE A 685 16.16 11.64 16.91
CA PHE A 685 14.71 11.63 17.07
C PHE A 685 14.10 10.38 16.41
N ALA A 686 14.51 10.06 15.18
CA ALA A 686 14.01 8.88 14.48
C ALA A 686 14.39 7.56 15.19
N LEU A 687 15.65 7.41 15.60
CA LEU A 687 16.13 6.23 16.34
C LEU A 687 15.46 6.07 17.72
N ASN A 688 15.04 7.18 18.33
CA ASN A 688 14.41 7.21 19.64
C ASN A 688 12.87 7.16 19.55
N TYR A 689 12.29 7.30 18.36
CA TYR A 689 10.85 7.46 18.16
C TYR A 689 10.03 6.30 18.75
N CYS A 690 10.51 5.07 18.61
CA CYS A 690 9.92 3.88 19.20
C CYS A 690 10.98 3.03 19.88
N ALA A 691 10.61 2.36 20.98
CA ALA A 691 11.53 1.47 21.70
C ALA A 691 11.81 0.19 20.90
N THR A 692 10.77 -0.35 20.27
CA THR A 692 10.81 -1.60 19.51
C THR A 692 9.95 -1.52 18.25
N ILE A 693 10.40 -2.18 17.19
CA ILE A 693 9.65 -2.42 15.96
C ILE A 693 9.41 -3.92 15.85
N ASN A 694 8.15 -4.33 15.76
CA ASN A 694 7.79 -5.73 15.52
C ASN A 694 7.59 -5.93 14.02
N VAL A 695 8.32 -6.88 13.44
CA VAL A 695 8.20 -7.29 12.04
C VAL A 695 8.04 -8.81 12.05
N TRP A 696 6.82 -9.27 11.73
CA TRP A 696 6.41 -10.66 11.96
C TRP A 696 6.56 -11.05 13.44
N GLU A 697 7.08 -12.24 13.73
CA GLU A 697 7.40 -12.72 15.07
C GLU A 697 8.69 -12.14 15.67
N TYR A 698 9.39 -11.22 14.99
CA TYR A 698 10.68 -10.68 15.43
C TYR A 698 10.56 -9.24 15.94
N THR A 699 11.32 -8.95 17.00
CA THR A 699 11.40 -7.63 17.61
C THR A 699 12.78 -7.01 17.36
N PHE A 700 12.78 -5.80 16.81
CA PHE A 700 13.97 -5.00 16.53
C PHE A 700 14.01 -3.79 17.46
N ALA A 701 15.15 -3.49 18.07
CA ALA A 701 15.33 -2.34 18.95
C ALA A 701 16.25 -1.31 18.28
N PRO A 702 15.74 -0.21 17.70
CA PRO A 702 16.55 0.74 16.94
C PRO A 702 17.76 1.31 17.71
N ARG A 703 17.61 1.54 19.02
CA ARG A 703 18.68 2.10 19.88
C ARG A 703 19.87 1.15 20.05
N GLU A 704 19.63 -0.15 20.05
CA GLU A 704 20.71 -1.16 20.22
C GLU A 704 21.67 -1.16 19.04
N TYR A 705 21.19 -0.90 17.82
CA TYR A 705 22.05 -0.71 16.65
C TYR A 705 23.02 0.46 16.86
N LEU A 706 22.52 1.59 17.37
CA LEU A 706 23.37 2.74 17.67
C LEU A 706 24.39 2.43 18.77
N HIS A 707 23.97 1.81 19.87
CA HIS A 707 24.87 1.41 20.96
C HIS A 707 26.03 0.56 20.44
N GLN A 708 25.73 -0.48 19.66
CA GLN A 708 26.74 -1.38 19.11
C GLN A 708 27.72 -0.64 18.16
N HIS A 709 27.23 0.28 17.34
CA HIS A 709 28.08 1.08 16.45
C HIS A 709 28.98 2.05 17.21
N LEU A 710 28.48 2.68 18.27
CA LEU A 710 29.24 3.62 19.10
C LEU A 710 30.33 2.91 19.90
N GLU A 711 30.03 1.77 20.51
CA GLU A 711 31.03 0.97 21.25
C GLU A 711 32.20 0.56 20.35
N ASN A 712 31.89 0.01 19.16
CA ASN A 712 32.88 -0.38 18.18
C ASN A 712 33.69 0.82 17.66
N ARG A 713 33.02 1.94 17.37
CA ARG A 713 33.68 3.15 16.88
C ARG A 713 34.60 3.77 17.91
N PHE A 714 34.18 3.85 19.18
CA PHE A 714 34.97 4.41 20.26
C PHE A 714 36.20 3.56 20.55
N SER A 715 36.06 2.23 20.58
CA SER A 715 37.19 1.30 20.74
C SER A 715 38.23 1.48 19.64
N ARG A 716 37.80 1.59 18.36
CA ARG A 716 38.70 1.88 17.23
C ARG A 716 39.29 3.29 17.29
N ALA A 717 38.51 4.28 17.73
CA ALA A 717 38.97 5.66 17.90
C ALA A 717 40.11 5.72 18.91
N LEU A 718 39.95 5.05 20.06
CA LEU A 718 40.93 5.01 21.12
C LEU A 718 42.27 4.49 20.62
N VAL A 719 42.27 3.34 19.94
CA VAL A 719 43.48 2.75 19.34
C VAL A 719 44.07 3.66 18.27
N GLY A 720 43.24 4.25 17.41
CA GLY A 720 43.69 5.20 16.39
C GLY A 720 44.37 6.44 16.98
N MET A 721 43.81 7.00 18.05
CA MET A 721 44.36 8.17 18.75
C MET A 721 45.69 7.89 19.47
N VAL A 722 46.03 6.62 19.74
CA VAL A 722 47.36 6.26 20.25
C VAL A 722 48.45 6.59 19.22
N MET A 723 48.11 6.64 17.92
CA MET A 723 49.04 6.97 16.83
C MET A 723 50.33 6.12 16.87
N PHE A 724 50.22 4.86 17.30
CA PHE A 724 51.37 3.97 17.39
C PHE A 724 51.79 3.51 16.00
N ASN A 725 53.02 3.83 15.61
CA ASN A 725 53.63 3.35 14.38
C ASN A 725 54.90 2.55 14.70
N PRO A 726 54.91 1.23 14.48
CA PRO A 726 56.06 0.38 14.78
C PRO A 726 57.27 0.68 13.89
N ASP A 727 57.06 1.18 12.66
CA ASP A 727 58.15 1.46 11.72
C ASP A 727 58.94 2.71 12.12
N THR A 728 58.26 3.70 12.71
CA THR A 728 58.88 4.97 13.16
C THR A 728 59.10 5.03 14.67
N ASN A 729 58.61 4.04 15.44
CA ASN A 729 58.52 4.06 16.90
C ASN A 729 57.82 5.32 17.46
N GLU A 730 56.88 5.87 16.70
CA GLU A 730 56.10 7.04 17.11
C GLU A 730 54.87 6.61 17.90
N ILE A 731 54.52 7.41 18.91
CA ILE A 731 53.31 7.24 19.73
C ILE A 731 52.83 8.61 20.22
N ALA A 732 51.51 8.78 20.35
CA ALA A 732 50.92 9.99 20.90
C ALA A 732 51.34 10.20 22.37
N LYS A 733 51.55 11.46 22.76
CA LYS A 733 51.83 11.80 24.16
C LYS A 733 50.61 11.48 25.01
N PRO A 734 50.76 10.80 26.17
CA PRO A 734 49.62 10.46 27.03
C PRO A 734 48.72 11.65 27.41
N THR A 735 49.29 12.84 27.57
CA THR A 735 48.54 14.06 27.88
C THR A 735 47.67 14.55 26.72
N GLU A 736 48.15 14.43 25.49
CA GLU A 736 47.40 14.81 24.28
C GLU A 736 46.34 13.76 23.97
N LEU A 737 46.69 12.47 24.10
CA LEU A 737 45.74 11.37 24.01
C LEU A 737 44.59 11.52 25.03
N LEU A 738 44.90 11.79 26.29
CA LEU A 738 43.88 11.98 27.32
C LEU A 738 42.97 13.19 27.03
N ALA A 739 43.51 14.27 26.46
CA ALA A 739 42.71 15.43 26.07
C ALA A 739 41.70 15.07 24.97
N SER A 740 42.14 14.35 23.92
CA SER A 740 41.26 13.86 22.85
C SER A 740 40.23 12.85 23.35
N VAL A 741 40.62 11.90 24.21
CA VAL A 741 39.68 10.93 24.81
C VAL A 741 38.61 11.64 25.63
N ARG A 742 38.96 12.64 26.44
CA ARG A 742 37.98 13.43 27.19
C ARG A 742 37.03 14.20 26.27
N ALA A 743 37.54 14.82 25.20
CA ALA A 743 36.70 15.49 24.22
C ALA A 743 35.72 14.52 23.55
N TYR A 744 36.19 13.32 23.19
CA TYR A 744 35.37 12.26 22.61
C TYR A 744 34.27 11.79 23.59
N MET A 745 34.64 11.51 24.84
CA MET A 745 33.69 11.10 25.88
C MET A 745 32.64 12.17 26.16
N ASN A 746 33.03 13.46 26.16
CA ASN A 746 32.06 14.55 26.35
C ASN A 746 31.01 14.56 25.24
N VAL A 747 31.40 14.35 23.97
CA VAL A 747 30.44 14.25 22.87
C VAL A 747 29.55 13.03 23.04
N LEU A 748 30.10 11.85 23.34
CA LEU A 748 29.31 10.64 23.56
C LEU A 748 28.30 10.82 24.70
N GLN A 749 28.69 11.45 25.81
CA GLN A 749 27.79 11.76 26.92
C GLN A 749 26.60 12.62 26.47
N THR A 750 26.81 13.55 25.53
CA THR A 750 25.71 14.40 25.03
C THR A 750 24.68 13.64 24.20
N VAL A 751 25.02 12.45 23.70
CA VAL A 751 24.09 11.60 22.91
C VAL A 751 22.91 11.14 23.77
N GLU A 752 23.11 10.97 25.09
CA GLU A 752 22.04 10.63 26.05
C GLU A 752 20.92 11.68 26.11
N ASN A 753 21.17 12.91 25.67
CA ASN A 753 20.11 13.92 25.57
C ASN A 753 19.09 13.60 24.46
N TYR A 754 19.41 12.67 23.54
CA TYR A 754 18.64 12.42 22.33
C TYR A 754 18.14 10.98 22.20
N VAL A 755 18.84 9.96 22.71
CA VAL A 755 18.51 8.52 22.54
C VAL A 755 18.52 7.77 23.87
#